data_AF-A0A0M0G0W1-F1
#
_entry.id   AF-A0A0M0G0W1-F1
#
_cell.length_a   1.000
_cell.length_b   1.000
_cell.length_c   1.000
_cell.angle_alpha   90.00
_cell.angle_beta   90.00
_cell.angle_gamma   90.00
#
_symmetry.space_group_name_H-M   'P 1'
#
loop_
_entity.id
_entity.type
_entity.pdbx_description
1 polymer ?
#
loop_
_entity_poly.entity_id
_entity_poly.type
_entity_poly.pdbx_seq_one_letter_code
_entity_poly.pdbx_strand_id
1 'polypeptide(L)'
;MGKSKKTVVLLLVSLVLILVGSVGASRFNNSNGKVDVSRIYFDTPRGELSGLLYKPDGADENPRPAIVATHGYLNSAEMQDAQAIEMSKRGYVVLALDQYDHGHSTGTMEKPVPFFSFWPFSMYDAVQYMYDQDFVLKDGEGNGIIAVSGHSMGGFSSTHAVMLDEADFQKTGVRKIFSSLTMGSDYQWLKTMEYSLEAINQSYGPRFSGKVAGKYDEFFFDADATAAGASVVKKDYINTEEGKSFVGDPSSPQAGKIYDVNGGKRVIYEPNETHPWNHFSKTSTGYAIDFYSKAFADYSDTLNDTSGQSWMYKEWFSFVALVGFFLLFVPLISLLSRLPFLKNVRTKFPEPLPGPTSNGAKVAGLILVVIGGLFPALFFSALYSGDVSGMRLLRQISMVLIALSAIGVIASAMKKTDRNMGVLAPIMLVLSIIQYVFLRYQGKLTETTQFFGAPTVNPILYWAINVALITLMMMIGYHYISKKPEGATIASYGVRASVKSVVASLVTVLIAVGIGYGILYLIDGIFKVDFRIWTVAVKTFEGHHLFALLKYAPLFFIYYFIVGLSVNMNTATTKYDGFKGYVISALHFIGGLILYLVYQYGLLFTTGTAGYPSESLSSIIVIGLVPVLLVASIFNRYFYRKTGNVYVGAFLNTVLITLITVANTTLYTIL
;
A
#
# COMPACT_ATOMS: atom_id res chain seq x y z
N MET A 1 29.04 -28.77 -2.59
CA MET A 1 27.65 -28.97 -3.09
C MET A 1 27.50 -28.35 -4.47
N GLY A 2 27.14 -29.13 -5.50
CA GLY A 2 27.00 -28.64 -6.88
C GLY A 2 25.92 -27.56 -7.06
N LYS A 3 26.06 -26.69 -8.06
CA LYS A 3 25.15 -25.55 -8.32
C LYS A 3 23.67 -25.98 -8.42
N SER A 4 23.39 -27.16 -8.99
CA SER A 4 22.02 -27.69 -9.09
C SER A 4 21.41 -28.04 -7.74
N LYS A 5 22.18 -28.69 -6.87
CA LYS A 5 21.75 -29.08 -5.51
C LYS A 5 21.42 -27.85 -4.65
N LYS A 6 22.19 -26.75 -4.79
CA LYS A 6 21.90 -25.48 -4.11
C LYS A 6 20.56 -24.85 -4.54
N THR A 7 20.23 -24.88 -5.83
CA THR A 7 18.96 -24.33 -6.34
C THR A 7 17.76 -25.11 -5.83
N VAL A 8 17.83 -26.44 -5.80
CA VAL A 8 16.74 -27.28 -5.27
C VAL A 8 16.57 -27.09 -3.78
N VAL A 9 17.66 -27.04 -3.01
CA VAL A 9 17.59 -26.74 -1.56
C VAL A 9 16.91 -25.39 -1.32
N LEU A 10 17.24 -24.35 -2.11
CA LEU A 10 16.60 -23.05 -1.96
C LEU A 10 15.10 -23.09 -2.28
N LEU A 11 14.69 -23.85 -3.30
CA LEU A 11 13.28 -24.07 -3.61
C LEU A 11 12.56 -24.70 -2.40
N LEU A 12 13.13 -25.76 -1.83
CA LEU A 12 12.55 -26.44 -0.67
C LEU A 12 12.47 -25.51 0.54
N VAL A 13 13.51 -24.72 0.81
CA VAL A 13 13.50 -23.72 1.89
C VAL A 13 12.39 -22.69 1.67
N SER A 14 12.25 -22.14 0.46
CA SER A 14 11.16 -21.21 0.13
C SER A 14 9.79 -21.81 0.39
N LEU A 15 9.55 -23.04 -0.08
CA LEU A 15 8.27 -23.73 0.10
C LEU A 15 7.99 -24.07 1.57
N VAL A 16 9.01 -24.47 2.33
CA VAL A 16 8.89 -24.72 3.77
C VAL A 16 8.58 -23.44 4.53
N LEU A 17 9.21 -22.31 4.20
CA LEU A 17 8.90 -21.01 4.82
C LEU A 17 7.45 -20.59 4.53
N ILE A 18 7.00 -20.75 3.28
CA ILE A 18 5.60 -20.50 2.91
C ILE A 18 4.68 -21.40 3.74
N LEU A 19 4.89 -22.72 3.72
CA LEU A 19 4.00 -23.66 4.39
C LEU A 19 3.97 -23.47 5.92
N VAL A 20 5.14 -23.39 6.57
CA VAL A 20 5.23 -23.20 8.02
C VAL A 20 4.67 -21.85 8.45
N GLY A 21 4.97 -20.79 7.68
CA GLY A 21 4.39 -19.47 7.89
C GLY A 21 2.87 -19.50 7.75
N SER A 22 2.33 -20.09 6.69
CA SER A 22 0.88 -20.17 6.48
C SER A 22 0.16 -21.03 7.50
N VAL A 23 0.70 -22.19 7.88
CA VAL A 23 0.11 -23.04 8.94
C VAL A 23 0.11 -22.31 10.29
N GLY A 24 1.22 -21.64 10.62
CA GLY A 24 1.31 -20.83 11.84
C GLY A 24 0.31 -19.68 11.83
N ALA A 25 0.22 -18.94 10.73
CA ALA A 25 -0.71 -17.83 10.58
C ALA A 25 -2.17 -18.30 10.70
N SER A 26 -2.53 -19.39 10.01
CA SER A 26 -3.87 -19.97 10.01
C SER A 26 -4.32 -20.36 11.43
N ARG A 27 -3.42 -20.98 12.20
CA ARG A 27 -3.69 -21.37 13.60
C ARG A 27 -4.10 -20.19 14.47
N PHE A 28 -3.50 -19.01 14.28
CA PHE A 28 -3.89 -17.81 15.03
C PHE A 28 -5.11 -17.13 14.41
N ASN A 29 -5.27 -17.21 13.08
CA ASN A 29 -6.40 -16.64 12.37
C ASN A 29 -7.73 -17.30 12.79
N ASN A 30 -7.73 -18.62 12.95
CA ASN A 30 -8.91 -19.43 13.27
C ASN A 30 -8.99 -19.86 14.74
N SER A 31 -8.23 -19.20 15.63
CA SER A 31 -8.18 -19.52 17.06
C SER A 31 -7.95 -21.00 17.37
N ASN A 32 -7.01 -21.64 16.66
CA ASN A 32 -6.66 -23.05 16.76
C ASN A 32 -7.85 -23.98 16.42
N GLY A 33 -8.61 -23.60 15.38
CA GLY A 33 -9.76 -24.33 14.88
C GLY A 33 -11.07 -24.13 15.65
N LYS A 34 -11.13 -23.14 16.55
CA LYS A 34 -12.34 -22.79 17.33
C LYS A 34 -13.23 -21.74 16.66
N VAL A 35 -12.76 -21.21 15.53
CA VAL A 35 -13.43 -20.20 14.73
C VAL A 35 -13.32 -20.66 13.29
N ASP A 36 -14.45 -20.87 12.62
CA ASP A 36 -14.49 -21.07 11.19
C ASP A 36 -14.25 -19.73 10.48
N VAL A 37 -13.30 -19.71 9.56
CA VAL A 37 -12.95 -18.51 8.79
C VAL A 37 -13.22 -18.81 7.32
N SER A 38 -14.10 -18.04 6.71
CA SER A 38 -14.46 -18.20 5.30
C SER A 38 -14.54 -16.86 4.60
N ARG A 39 -14.23 -16.85 3.29
CA ARG A 39 -14.55 -15.70 2.45
C ARG A 39 -15.97 -15.90 1.92
N ILE A 40 -16.83 -14.93 2.17
CA ILE A 40 -18.22 -14.92 1.70
C ILE A 40 -18.42 -13.82 0.66
N TYR A 41 -19.40 -14.02 -0.22
CA TYR A 41 -19.85 -13.07 -1.23
C TYR A 41 -21.37 -12.94 -1.12
N PHE A 42 -21.90 -11.73 -1.20
CA PHE A 42 -23.33 -11.49 -1.12
C PHE A 42 -23.75 -10.30 -1.98
N ASP A 43 -24.90 -10.47 -2.64
CA ASP A 43 -25.51 -9.45 -3.49
C ASP A 43 -26.15 -8.34 -2.65
N THR A 44 -26.08 -7.13 -3.18
CA THR A 44 -26.73 -5.94 -2.62
C THR A 44 -27.41 -5.16 -3.75
N PRO A 45 -28.25 -4.15 -3.43
CA PRO A 45 -28.78 -3.25 -4.46
C PRO A 45 -27.72 -2.45 -5.25
N ARG A 46 -26.45 -2.47 -4.81
CA ARG A 46 -25.38 -1.59 -5.30
C ARG A 46 -24.17 -2.33 -5.90
N GLY A 47 -24.25 -3.66 -5.94
CA GLY A 47 -23.17 -4.54 -6.41
C GLY A 47 -23.00 -5.74 -5.48
N GLU A 48 -21.85 -6.40 -5.60
CA GLU A 48 -21.50 -7.56 -4.78
C GLU A 48 -20.47 -7.15 -3.73
N LEU A 49 -20.74 -7.47 -2.46
CA LEU A 49 -19.79 -7.31 -1.37
C LEU A 49 -19.17 -8.68 -1.03
N SER A 50 -17.89 -8.64 -0.68
CA SER A 50 -17.14 -9.76 -0.11
C SER A 50 -16.62 -9.40 1.28
N GLY A 51 -16.39 -10.42 2.09
CA GLY A 51 -15.65 -10.25 3.35
C GLY A 51 -15.15 -11.58 3.89
N LEU A 52 -14.30 -11.49 4.90
CA LEU A 52 -13.90 -12.63 5.72
C LEU A 52 -14.86 -12.75 6.91
N LEU A 53 -15.65 -13.81 6.94
CA LEU A 53 -16.52 -14.18 8.04
C LEU A 53 -15.77 -15.07 9.02
N TYR A 54 -15.66 -14.61 10.27
CA TYR A 54 -15.11 -15.34 11.41
C TYR A 54 -16.29 -15.77 12.28
N LYS A 55 -16.60 -17.06 12.26
CA LYS A 55 -17.74 -17.65 12.96
C LYS A 55 -17.25 -18.59 14.07
N PRO A 56 -17.35 -18.20 15.36
CA PRO A 56 -16.95 -19.07 16.46
C PRO A 56 -17.78 -20.36 16.54
N ASP A 57 -17.19 -21.43 17.06
CA ASP A 57 -17.88 -22.69 17.26
C ASP A 57 -19.18 -22.51 18.06
N GLY A 58 -20.24 -23.20 17.64
CA GLY A 58 -21.55 -23.15 18.29
C GLY A 58 -22.42 -21.93 17.93
N ALA A 59 -21.97 -21.05 17.02
CA ALA A 59 -22.73 -19.86 16.62
C ALA A 59 -23.96 -20.18 15.74
N ASP A 60 -23.97 -21.32 15.05
CA ASP A 60 -25.13 -21.77 14.26
C ASP A 60 -26.26 -22.27 15.17
N GLU A 61 -25.93 -22.86 16.32
CA GLU A 61 -26.89 -23.35 17.31
C GLU A 61 -27.29 -22.28 18.32
N ASN A 62 -26.34 -21.44 18.73
CA ASN A 62 -26.53 -20.35 19.67
C ASN A 62 -26.06 -19.04 19.04
N PRO A 63 -26.98 -18.23 18.48
CA PRO A 63 -26.66 -16.98 17.83
C PRO A 63 -25.81 -16.07 18.73
N ARG A 64 -24.84 -15.37 18.14
CA ARG A 64 -23.86 -14.58 18.88
C ARG A 64 -23.98 -13.09 18.57
N PRO A 65 -23.59 -12.19 19.50
CA PRO A 65 -23.29 -10.81 19.16
C PRO A 65 -22.34 -10.74 17.96
N ALA A 66 -22.61 -9.84 17.02
CA ALA A 66 -21.85 -9.72 15.79
C ALA A 66 -21.12 -8.39 15.67
N ILE A 67 -20.03 -8.36 14.91
CA ILE A 67 -19.26 -7.16 14.60
C ILE A 67 -19.02 -7.10 13.09
N VAL A 68 -19.47 -6.04 12.43
CA VAL A 68 -19.09 -5.74 11.04
C VAL A 68 -17.96 -4.73 11.07
N ALA A 69 -16.76 -5.17 10.69
CA ALA A 69 -15.55 -4.36 10.71
C ALA A 69 -15.08 -4.07 9.28
N THR A 70 -14.65 -2.85 8.96
CA THR A 70 -14.15 -2.54 7.62
C THR A 70 -12.91 -1.63 7.60
N HIS A 71 -12.20 -1.70 6.49
CA HIS A 71 -10.89 -1.09 6.27
C HIS A 71 -10.94 0.35 5.77
N GLY A 72 -9.77 1.00 5.76
CA GLY A 72 -9.55 2.34 5.19
C GLY A 72 -9.42 2.34 3.66
N TYR A 73 -9.25 3.53 3.07
CA TYR A 73 -9.33 3.75 1.61
C TYR A 73 -8.39 2.94 0.71
N LEU A 74 -7.24 2.49 1.21
CA LEU A 74 -6.25 1.79 0.39
C LEU A 74 -6.02 0.35 0.82
N ASN A 75 -7.03 -0.26 1.44
CA ASN A 75 -6.89 -1.53 2.13
C ASN A 75 -7.97 -2.53 1.67
N SER A 76 -8.02 -3.66 2.38
CA SER A 76 -9.01 -4.73 2.23
C SER A 76 -9.38 -5.33 3.59
N ALA A 77 -10.33 -6.27 3.59
CA ALA A 77 -10.86 -6.98 4.75
C ALA A 77 -9.79 -7.42 5.76
N GLU A 78 -8.68 -7.98 5.28
CA GLU A 78 -7.62 -8.50 6.15
C GLU A 78 -6.90 -7.40 6.95
N MET A 79 -7.08 -6.12 6.60
CA MET A 79 -6.58 -5.01 7.43
C MET A 79 -7.34 -4.90 8.77
N GLN A 80 -8.40 -5.68 8.95
CA GLN A 80 -9.15 -5.82 10.19
C GLN A 80 -8.71 -7.03 11.03
N ASP A 81 -7.67 -7.77 10.62
CA ASP A 81 -7.23 -9.01 11.28
C ASP A 81 -7.09 -8.88 12.81
N ALA A 82 -6.51 -7.78 13.29
CA ALA A 82 -6.30 -7.58 14.72
C ALA A 82 -7.62 -7.57 15.51
N GLN A 83 -8.66 -6.90 14.98
CA GLN A 83 -9.97 -6.91 15.62
C GLN A 83 -10.69 -8.25 15.36
N ALA A 84 -10.68 -8.74 14.13
CA ALA A 84 -11.41 -9.94 13.74
C ALA A 84 -10.95 -11.18 14.53
N ILE A 85 -9.64 -11.37 14.67
CA ILE A 85 -9.06 -12.48 15.44
C ILE A 85 -9.39 -12.33 16.93
N GLU A 86 -9.22 -11.14 17.50
CA GLU A 86 -9.42 -10.96 18.94
C GLU A 86 -10.87 -11.02 19.37
N MET A 87 -11.79 -10.53 18.54
CA MET A 87 -13.22 -10.59 18.84
C MET A 87 -13.78 -11.99 18.56
N SER A 88 -13.43 -12.62 17.44
CA SER A 88 -13.92 -13.99 17.18
C SER A 88 -13.45 -15.00 18.22
N LYS A 89 -12.21 -14.90 18.69
CA LYS A 89 -11.70 -15.70 19.83
C LYS A 89 -12.56 -15.53 21.10
N ARG A 90 -13.17 -14.37 21.29
CA ARG A 90 -14.05 -14.02 22.42
C ARG A 90 -15.52 -14.39 22.19
N GLY A 91 -15.85 -15.05 21.09
CA GLY A 91 -17.19 -15.58 20.83
C GLY A 91 -18.08 -14.65 19.99
N TYR A 92 -17.56 -13.51 19.51
CA TYR A 92 -18.29 -12.66 18.57
C TYR A 92 -18.24 -13.25 17.16
N VAL A 93 -19.34 -13.19 16.41
CA VAL A 93 -19.27 -13.37 14.95
C VAL A 93 -18.69 -12.08 14.35
N VAL A 94 -17.67 -12.18 13.49
CA VAL A 94 -17.07 -10.99 12.88
C VAL A 94 -17.08 -11.09 11.37
N LEU A 95 -17.63 -10.08 10.70
CA LEU A 95 -17.47 -9.88 9.26
C LEU A 95 -16.44 -8.78 9.02
N ALA A 96 -15.24 -9.15 8.56
CA ALA A 96 -14.26 -8.21 8.04
C ALA A 96 -14.58 -7.93 6.57
N LEU A 97 -15.18 -6.76 6.30
CA LEU A 97 -15.76 -6.39 5.03
C LEU A 97 -14.73 -5.75 4.08
N ASP A 98 -14.71 -6.19 2.82
CA ASP A 98 -14.18 -5.42 1.69
C ASP A 98 -15.25 -4.41 1.22
N GLN A 99 -14.97 -3.11 1.27
CA GLN A 99 -15.91 -2.12 0.73
C GLN A 99 -16.00 -2.22 -0.79
N TYR A 100 -17.06 -1.69 -1.41
CA TYR A 100 -17.19 -1.72 -2.88
C TYR A 100 -15.91 -1.20 -3.57
N ASP A 101 -15.52 -1.85 -4.68
CA ASP A 101 -14.29 -1.56 -5.45
C ASP A 101 -12.97 -1.71 -4.66
N HIS A 102 -13.00 -2.44 -3.55
CA HIS A 102 -11.83 -2.84 -2.78
C HIS A 102 -11.79 -4.35 -2.61
N GLY A 103 -10.58 -4.89 -2.47
CA GLY A 103 -10.37 -6.32 -2.25
C GLY A 103 -11.10 -7.16 -3.31
N HIS A 104 -12.10 -7.91 -2.86
CA HIS A 104 -12.89 -8.79 -3.71
C HIS A 104 -14.30 -8.26 -4.04
N SER A 105 -14.69 -7.11 -3.49
CA SER A 105 -16.01 -6.50 -3.71
C SER A 105 -16.06 -5.69 -5.01
N THR A 106 -17.23 -5.62 -5.64
CA THR A 106 -17.46 -4.87 -6.89
C THR A 106 -18.67 -3.97 -6.77
N GLY A 107 -18.49 -2.66 -6.98
CA GLY A 107 -19.59 -1.69 -7.03
C GLY A 107 -20.12 -1.48 -8.44
N THR A 108 -21.44 -1.51 -8.62
CA THR A 108 -22.12 -1.30 -9.92
C THR A 108 -22.79 0.06 -10.05
N MET A 109 -22.63 0.92 -9.05
CA MET A 109 -23.19 2.27 -9.02
C MET A 109 -22.48 3.22 -9.99
N GLU A 110 -23.20 4.25 -10.45
CA GLU A 110 -22.59 5.42 -11.09
C GLU A 110 -21.63 6.13 -10.13
N LYS A 111 -20.53 6.68 -10.66
CA LYS A 111 -19.44 7.24 -9.85
C LYS A 111 -19.17 8.71 -10.20
N PRO A 112 -20.16 9.62 -10.05
CA PRO A 112 -19.98 11.03 -10.38
C PRO A 112 -18.86 11.66 -9.55
N VAL A 113 -18.70 11.22 -8.29
CA VAL A 113 -17.52 11.47 -7.47
C VAL A 113 -17.02 10.12 -6.95
N PRO A 114 -15.95 9.54 -7.55
CA PRO A 114 -15.52 8.17 -7.24
C PRO A 114 -15.28 7.92 -5.75
N PHE A 115 -14.76 8.91 -5.02
CA PHE A 115 -14.52 8.78 -3.58
C PHE A 115 -15.79 8.55 -2.76
N PHE A 116 -16.98 8.97 -3.21
CA PHE A 116 -18.25 8.77 -2.51
C PHE A 116 -19.06 7.59 -3.04
N SER A 117 -18.58 6.84 -4.04
CA SER A 117 -19.35 5.76 -4.64
C SER A 117 -19.32 4.45 -3.87
N PHE A 118 -18.41 4.26 -2.91
CA PHE A 118 -18.27 2.99 -2.19
C PHE A 118 -18.68 3.08 -0.71
N TRP A 119 -18.07 3.99 0.05
CA TRP A 119 -18.14 3.95 1.51
C TRP A 119 -19.47 4.35 2.13
N PRO A 120 -20.30 5.24 1.55
CA PRO A 120 -21.51 5.68 2.23
C PRO A 120 -22.48 4.54 2.54
N PHE A 121 -22.51 3.50 1.70
CA PHE A 121 -23.47 2.40 1.85
C PHE A 121 -22.85 1.04 2.16
N SER A 122 -21.54 0.83 1.93
CA SER A 122 -20.89 -0.48 2.12
C SER A 122 -21.15 -1.09 3.51
N MET A 123 -20.88 -0.34 4.58
CA MET A 123 -21.10 -0.82 5.95
C MET A 123 -22.58 -1.09 6.24
N TYR A 124 -23.47 -0.19 5.82
CA TYR A 124 -24.90 -0.33 6.05
C TYR A 124 -25.47 -1.57 5.35
N ASP A 125 -25.12 -1.79 4.08
CA ASP A 125 -25.56 -2.95 3.31
C ASP A 125 -25.05 -4.27 3.92
N ALA A 126 -23.81 -4.29 4.40
CA ALA A 126 -23.26 -5.43 5.13
C ALA A 126 -23.98 -5.69 6.46
N VAL A 127 -24.42 -4.66 7.17
CA VAL A 127 -25.27 -4.80 8.37
C VAL A 127 -26.62 -5.40 8.02
N GLN A 128 -27.24 -5.01 6.89
CA GLN A 128 -28.51 -5.62 6.46
C GLN A 128 -28.34 -7.11 6.22
N TYR A 129 -27.31 -7.51 5.47
CA TYR A 129 -27.00 -8.91 5.22
C TYR A 129 -26.76 -9.69 6.52
N MET A 130 -25.92 -9.15 7.42
CA MET A 130 -25.59 -9.81 8.69
C MET A 130 -26.80 -9.95 9.61
N TYR A 131 -27.67 -8.93 9.67
CA TYR A 131 -28.90 -8.98 10.46
C TYR A 131 -29.81 -10.13 10.03
N ASP A 132 -29.87 -10.46 8.74
CA ASP A 132 -30.72 -11.53 8.22
C ASP A 132 -30.15 -12.95 8.48
N GLN A 133 -28.93 -13.07 9.03
CA GLN A 133 -28.34 -14.37 9.32
C GLN A 133 -28.84 -14.94 10.66
N ASP A 134 -29.08 -16.25 10.70
CA ASP A 134 -29.58 -16.96 11.89
C ASP A 134 -28.55 -17.00 13.02
N PHE A 135 -27.25 -17.05 12.69
CA PHE A 135 -26.15 -17.06 13.67
C PHE A 135 -25.90 -15.69 14.33
N VAL A 136 -26.64 -14.64 13.93
CA VAL A 136 -26.53 -13.30 14.52
C VAL A 136 -27.63 -13.08 15.55
N LEU A 137 -27.21 -12.78 16.77
CA LEU A 137 -28.11 -12.57 17.91
C LEU A 137 -29.02 -11.35 17.69
N LYS A 138 -30.28 -11.53 18.06
CA LYS A 138 -31.31 -10.49 18.13
C LYS A 138 -31.92 -10.50 19.53
N ASP A 139 -32.36 -9.35 20.04
CA ASP A 139 -33.07 -9.29 21.31
C ASP A 139 -34.55 -9.71 21.18
N GLY A 140 -35.30 -9.65 22.28
CA GLY A 140 -36.71 -10.03 22.32
C GLY A 140 -37.65 -9.12 21.51
N GLU A 141 -37.18 -7.93 21.10
CA GLU A 141 -37.92 -7.01 20.23
C GLU A 141 -37.49 -7.14 18.75
N GLY A 142 -36.53 -8.03 18.48
CA GLY A 142 -35.96 -8.24 17.16
C GLY A 142 -34.83 -7.27 16.80
N ASN A 143 -34.35 -6.43 17.73
CA ASN A 143 -33.21 -5.56 17.46
C ASN A 143 -31.94 -6.40 17.27
N GLY A 144 -31.10 -5.99 16.31
CA GLY A 144 -29.84 -6.67 16.02
C GLY A 144 -28.79 -6.38 17.09
N ILE A 145 -28.13 -7.40 17.59
CA ILE A 145 -26.98 -7.27 18.51
C ILE A 145 -25.70 -7.21 17.68
N ILE A 146 -25.61 -6.16 16.85
CA ILE A 146 -24.52 -5.95 15.88
C ILE A 146 -23.77 -4.67 16.24
N ALA A 147 -22.44 -4.73 16.32
CA ALA A 147 -21.60 -3.55 16.32
C ALA A 147 -21.02 -3.28 14.93
N VAL A 148 -20.80 -1.99 14.63
CA VAL A 148 -20.02 -1.57 13.46
C VAL A 148 -18.67 -0.99 13.88
N SER A 149 -17.63 -1.32 13.13
CA SER A 149 -16.30 -0.74 13.32
C SER A 149 -15.61 -0.47 12.00
N GLY A 150 -14.73 0.51 12.01
CA GLY A 150 -13.79 0.64 10.92
C GLY A 150 -12.74 1.68 11.17
N HIS A 151 -11.70 1.58 10.36
CA HIS A 151 -10.56 2.49 10.38
C HIS A 151 -10.61 3.47 9.22
N SER A 152 -10.33 4.76 9.46
CA SER A 152 -10.28 5.79 8.43
C SER A 152 -11.60 5.87 7.67
N MET A 153 -11.58 5.50 6.39
CA MET A 153 -12.78 5.31 5.58
C MET A 153 -13.82 4.37 6.16
N GLY A 154 -13.38 3.28 6.79
CA GLY A 154 -14.28 2.41 7.51
C GLY A 154 -14.92 3.06 8.73
N GLY A 155 -14.24 4.02 9.36
CA GLY A 155 -14.73 4.72 10.55
C GLY A 155 -15.86 5.70 10.23
N PHE A 156 -15.72 6.49 9.17
CA PHE A 156 -16.81 7.34 8.71
C PHE A 156 -17.93 6.54 8.02
N SER A 157 -17.63 5.43 7.34
CA SER A 157 -18.64 4.48 6.86
C SER A 157 -19.45 3.86 8.01
N SER A 158 -18.78 3.50 9.11
CA SER A 158 -19.44 3.01 10.35
C SER A 158 -20.36 4.06 10.97
N THR A 159 -19.90 5.32 11.02
CA THR A 159 -20.74 6.41 11.54
C THR A 159 -21.96 6.63 10.64
N HIS A 160 -21.78 6.64 9.32
CA HIS A 160 -22.90 6.79 8.40
C HIS A 160 -23.90 5.63 8.49
N ALA A 161 -23.40 4.39 8.67
CA ALA A 161 -24.27 3.23 8.89
C ALA A 161 -25.15 3.38 10.14
N VAL A 162 -24.63 3.94 11.24
CA VAL A 162 -25.44 4.28 12.42
C VAL A 162 -26.52 5.30 12.09
N MET A 163 -26.21 6.32 11.30
CA MET A 163 -27.19 7.33 10.88
C MET A 163 -28.30 6.74 10.02
N LEU A 164 -27.95 5.88 9.07
CA LEU A 164 -28.91 5.19 8.21
C LEU A 164 -29.78 4.19 9.00
N ASP A 165 -29.17 3.42 9.91
CA ASP A 165 -29.91 2.52 10.82
C ASP A 165 -30.87 3.28 11.72
N GLU A 166 -30.48 4.45 12.24
CA GLU A 166 -31.41 5.29 13.03
C GLU A 166 -32.56 5.83 12.17
N ALA A 167 -32.30 6.26 10.93
CA ALA A 167 -33.35 6.70 10.02
C ALA A 167 -34.34 5.57 9.66
N ASP A 168 -33.87 4.32 9.60
CA ASP A 168 -34.73 3.17 9.33
C ASP A 168 -35.42 2.63 10.57
N PHE A 169 -34.81 2.75 11.75
CA PHE A 169 -35.48 2.50 13.02
C PHE A 169 -36.74 3.36 13.17
N GLN A 170 -36.67 4.65 12.78
CA GLN A 170 -37.86 5.54 12.81
C GLN A 170 -39.01 5.05 11.91
N LYS A 171 -38.74 4.22 10.90
CA LYS A 171 -39.75 3.66 10.00
C LYS A 171 -40.21 2.25 10.40
N THR A 172 -39.29 1.45 10.94
CA THR A 172 -39.48 0.00 11.12
C THR A 172 -39.68 -0.39 12.59
N GLY A 173 -39.28 0.46 13.53
CA GLY A 173 -39.21 0.14 14.95
C GLY A 173 -38.09 -0.82 15.34
N VAL A 174 -37.25 -1.26 14.39
CA VAL A 174 -36.16 -2.21 14.63
C VAL A 174 -34.81 -1.51 14.46
N ARG A 175 -33.98 -1.58 15.49
CA ARG A 175 -32.61 -1.08 15.45
C ARG A 175 -31.65 -2.23 15.20
N LYS A 176 -30.89 -2.21 14.10
CA LYS A 176 -30.00 -3.33 13.75
C LYS A 176 -28.59 -3.13 14.31
N ILE A 177 -28.17 -1.88 14.51
CA ILE A 177 -26.85 -1.55 15.07
C ILE A 177 -26.99 -1.22 16.55
N PHE A 178 -26.41 -2.06 17.38
CA PHE A 178 -26.38 -1.95 18.84
C PHE A 178 -25.23 -1.06 19.35
N SER A 179 -24.06 -1.11 18.72
CA SER A 179 -22.86 -0.37 19.16
C SER A 179 -21.96 0.06 18.00
N SER A 180 -21.09 1.04 18.22
CA SER A 180 -20.12 1.46 17.20
C SER A 180 -18.76 1.86 17.78
N LEU A 181 -17.68 1.42 17.15
CA LEU A 181 -16.31 1.80 17.51
C LEU A 181 -15.55 2.22 16.26
N THR A 182 -15.29 3.52 16.12
CA THR A 182 -14.55 4.04 14.96
C THR A 182 -13.08 4.28 15.31
N MET A 183 -12.18 4.14 14.35
CA MET A 183 -10.75 4.33 14.53
C MET A 183 -10.18 5.24 13.46
N GLY A 184 -9.32 6.18 13.83
CA GLY A 184 -8.66 7.07 12.86
C GLY A 184 -9.65 7.82 11.97
N SER A 185 -10.79 8.29 12.50
CA SER A 185 -11.80 9.03 11.71
C SER A 185 -12.57 10.04 12.57
N ASP A 186 -12.78 11.23 12.02
CA ASP A 186 -13.67 12.27 12.54
C ASP A 186 -14.90 12.44 11.62
N TYR A 187 -15.69 13.50 11.81
CA TYR A 187 -16.89 13.76 10.99
C TYR A 187 -16.64 14.56 9.71
N GLN A 188 -15.39 14.83 9.32
CA GLN A 188 -15.07 15.68 8.17
C GLN A 188 -15.82 15.27 6.89
N TRP A 189 -15.80 13.99 6.55
CA TRP A 189 -16.43 13.49 5.32
C TRP A 189 -17.95 13.43 5.38
N LEU A 190 -18.53 13.26 6.58
CA LEU A 190 -19.98 13.35 6.79
C LEU A 190 -20.46 14.81 6.65
N LYS A 191 -19.69 15.77 7.17
CA LYS A 191 -19.94 17.21 6.98
C LYS A 191 -19.86 17.62 5.50
N THR A 192 -19.01 16.95 4.71
CA THR A 192 -18.97 17.14 3.24
C THR A 192 -20.23 16.60 2.56
N MET A 193 -20.93 15.63 3.16
CA MET A 193 -22.27 15.19 2.77
C MET A 193 -23.39 16.03 3.40
N GLU A 194 -23.06 17.23 3.90
CA GLU A 194 -24.00 18.21 4.46
C GLU A 194 -24.69 17.77 5.78
N TYR A 195 -24.19 16.73 6.45
CA TYR A 195 -24.66 16.38 7.80
C TYR A 195 -24.12 17.35 8.85
N SER A 196 -25.01 17.88 9.70
CA SER A 196 -24.64 18.72 10.83
C SER A 196 -24.02 17.90 11.97
N LEU A 197 -23.17 18.55 12.77
CA LEU A 197 -22.58 17.93 13.97
C LEU A 197 -23.67 17.38 14.92
N GLU A 198 -24.75 18.15 15.10
CA GLU A 198 -25.89 17.76 15.92
C GLU A 198 -26.59 16.51 15.38
N ALA A 199 -26.89 16.45 14.08
CA ALA A 199 -27.56 15.29 13.48
C ALA A 199 -26.72 14.01 13.61
N ILE A 200 -25.40 14.12 13.42
CA ILE A 200 -24.48 13.00 13.60
C ILE A 200 -24.49 12.53 15.07
N ASN A 201 -24.35 13.45 16.03
CA ASN A 201 -24.29 13.08 17.45
C ASN A 201 -25.63 12.54 17.98
N GLN A 202 -26.77 13.02 17.49
CA GLN A 202 -28.09 12.50 17.82
C GLN A 202 -28.28 11.06 17.34
N SER A 203 -27.72 10.70 16.17
CA SER A 203 -27.87 9.36 15.59
C SER A 203 -27.30 8.23 16.46
N TYR A 204 -26.36 8.52 17.36
CA TYR A 204 -25.77 7.49 18.22
C TYR A 204 -26.64 7.12 19.42
N GLY A 205 -27.66 7.89 19.81
CA GLY A 205 -28.51 7.54 20.97
C GLY A 205 -29.46 6.37 20.63
N PRO A 206 -29.72 5.39 21.53
CA PRO A 206 -29.16 5.17 22.87
C PRO A 206 -27.98 4.16 22.90
N ARG A 207 -27.15 4.12 21.85
CA ARG A 207 -26.09 3.11 21.66
C ARG A 207 -24.89 3.36 22.59
N PHE A 208 -24.08 2.33 22.86
CA PHE A 208 -22.70 2.53 23.35
C PHE A 208 -21.79 2.79 22.13
N SER A 209 -21.16 3.97 22.06
CA SER A 209 -20.29 4.34 20.94
C SER A 209 -18.92 4.85 21.38
N GLY A 210 -17.89 4.55 20.61
CA GLY A 210 -16.51 4.90 20.91
C GLY A 210 -15.72 5.39 19.70
N LYS A 211 -14.63 6.11 20.00
CA LYS A 211 -13.65 6.57 19.00
C LYS A 211 -12.24 6.26 19.47
N VAL A 212 -11.38 5.74 18.60
CA VAL A 212 -9.93 5.64 18.80
C VAL A 212 -9.27 6.70 17.92
N ALA A 213 -8.73 7.75 18.53
CA ALA A 213 -8.17 8.92 17.87
C ALA A 213 -6.67 9.03 18.14
N GLY A 214 -5.83 8.55 17.22
CA GLY A 214 -4.38 8.59 17.37
C GLY A 214 -3.84 10.01 17.51
N LYS A 215 -2.97 10.26 18.50
CA LYS A 215 -2.39 11.59 18.74
C LYS A 215 -1.46 12.08 17.63
N TYR A 216 -1.01 11.19 16.75
CA TYR A 216 -0.15 11.52 15.62
C TYR A 216 -0.80 11.11 14.29
N ASP A 217 -2.14 11.06 14.26
CA ASP A 217 -2.90 10.78 13.04
C ASP A 217 -2.58 11.81 11.94
N GLU A 218 -2.27 11.31 10.74
CA GLU A 218 -1.86 12.12 9.61
C GLU A 218 -3.01 12.94 8.99
N PHE A 219 -4.27 12.58 9.24
CA PHE A 219 -5.43 13.14 8.52
C PHE A 219 -6.38 13.94 9.41
N PHE A 220 -6.74 13.38 10.56
CA PHE A 220 -7.96 13.77 11.26
C PHE A 220 -7.70 14.52 12.58
N PHE A 221 -8.79 14.89 13.24
CA PHE A 221 -8.84 15.31 14.63
C PHE A 221 -8.37 16.73 14.95
N ASP A 222 -8.10 17.56 13.94
CA ASP A 222 -7.80 18.98 14.11
C ASP A 222 -8.18 19.72 12.82
N ALA A 223 -9.35 20.35 12.87
CA ALA A 223 -9.94 21.03 11.72
C ALA A 223 -9.11 22.25 11.29
N ASP A 224 -8.45 22.94 12.23
CA ASP A 224 -7.64 24.13 11.94
C ASP A 224 -6.37 23.73 11.19
N ALA A 225 -5.68 22.68 11.64
CA ALA A 225 -4.51 22.14 10.95
C ALA A 225 -4.86 21.62 9.55
N THR A 226 -6.01 20.97 9.40
CA THR A 226 -6.51 20.51 8.10
C THR A 226 -6.86 21.68 7.18
N ALA A 227 -7.55 22.71 7.68
CA ALA A 227 -7.88 23.92 6.92
C ALA A 227 -6.62 24.69 6.48
N ALA A 228 -5.55 24.64 7.28
CA ALA A 228 -4.24 25.20 6.95
C ALA A 228 -3.44 24.34 5.94
N GLY A 229 -3.94 23.17 5.53
CA GLY A 229 -3.23 22.24 4.66
C GLY A 229 -2.00 21.60 5.32
N ALA A 230 -1.99 21.50 6.65
CA ALA A 230 -0.87 21.05 7.46
C ALA A 230 -1.32 20.04 8.52
N SER A 231 -2.08 19.01 8.10
CA SER A 231 -2.75 18.07 9.00
C SER A 231 -1.81 17.17 9.80
N VAL A 232 -0.55 16.96 9.38
CA VAL A 232 0.37 16.03 10.06
C VAL A 232 1.04 16.71 11.26
N VAL A 233 0.27 16.85 12.32
CA VAL A 233 0.66 17.44 13.62
C VAL A 233 0.14 16.59 14.77
N LYS A 234 0.65 16.83 15.98
CA LYS A 234 0.13 16.21 17.19
C LYS A 234 -1.28 16.73 17.50
N LYS A 235 -2.18 15.83 17.86
CA LYS A 235 -3.61 16.07 18.06
C LYS A 235 -4.04 15.95 19.53
N ASP A 236 -5.13 16.62 19.85
CA ASP A 236 -5.89 16.52 21.11
C ASP A 236 -7.39 16.56 20.76
N TYR A 237 -7.87 15.44 20.22
CA TYR A 237 -9.19 15.33 19.61
C TYR A 237 -10.27 15.60 20.63
N ILE A 238 -10.12 15.05 21.84
CA ILE A 238 -11.16 15.14 22.87
C ILE A 238 -11.44 16.60 23.29
N ASN A 239 -10.47 17.50 23.12
CA ASN A 239 -10.63 18.92 23.42
C ASN A 239 -11.17 19.77 22.25
N THR A 240 -11.32 19.20 21.05
CA THR A 240 -11.96 19.85 19.91
C THR A 240 -13.47 20.01 20.12
N GLU A 241 -14.11 20.92 19.37
CA GLU A 241 -15.58 21.07 19.37
C GLU A 241 -16.28 19.74 19.10
N GLU A 242 -15.80 19.00 18.10
CA GLU A 242 -16.37 17.71 17.73
C GLU A 242 -16.19 16.66 18.82
N GLY A 243 -14.99 16.55 19.38
CA GLY A 243 -14.68 15.60 20.45
C GLY A 243 -15.51 15.86 21.71
N LYS A 244 -15.64 17.12 22.12
CA LYS A 244 -16.49 17.54 23.26
C LYS A 244 -17.95 17.22 23.03
N SER A 245 -18.48 17.58 21.86
CA SER A 245 -19.89 17.35 21.53
C SER A 245 -20.22 15.85 21.48
N PHE A 246 -19.30 15.00 20.98
CA PHE A 246 -19.50 13.55 20.98
C PHE A 246 -19.63 12.97 22.41
N VAL A 247 -18.89 13.50 23.38
CA VAL A 247 -18.94 13.03 24.79
C VAL A 247 -19.93 13.81 25.67
N GLY A 248 -20.79 14.64 25.07
CA GLY A 248 -21.87 15.36 25.78
C GLY A 248 -21.42 16.65 26.47
N ASP A 249 -20.42 17.33 25.92
CA ASP A 249 -19.96 18.68 26.32
C ASP A 249 -19.59 18.85 27.81
N PRO A 250 -18.81 17.92 28.41
CA PRO A 250 -18.34 18.10 29.78
C PRO A 250 -17.32 19.26 29.86
N SER A 251 -17.30 19.94 31.01
CA SER A 251 -16.36 21.06 31.25
C SER A 251 -14.88 20.66 31.21
N SER A 252 -14.57 19.41 31.56
CA SER A 252 -13.21 18.85 31.51
C SER A 252 -13.27 17.42 30.95
N PRO A 253 -13.23 17.25 29.62
CA PRO A 253 -13.25 15.93 29.02
C PRO A 253 -11.90 15.21 29.23
N GLN A 254 -11.94 13.88 29.37
CA GLN A 254 -10.76 13.04 29.58
C GLN A 254 -10.80 11.80 28.69
N ALA A 255 -9.73 11.57 27.94
CA ALA A 255 -9.62 10.39 27.09
C ALA A 255 -9.63 9.11 27.95
N GLY A 256 -10.34 8.09 27.49
CA GLY A 256 -10.56 6.81 28.17
C GLY A 256 -11.68 6.84 29.22
N LYS A 257 -12.25 8.00 29.54
CA LYS A 257 -13.43 8.10 30.42
C LYS A 257 -14.72 7.83 29.63
N ILE A 258 -15.63 7.06 30.23
CA ILE A 258 -16.97 6.82 29.71
C ILE A 258 -17.93 7.91 30.21
N TYR A 259 -18.75 8.43 29.29
CA TYR A 259 -19.75 9.47 29.53
C TYR A 259 -21.14 8.94 29.18
N ASP A 260 -22.16 9.32 29.96
CA ASP A 260 -23.56 9.04 29.64
C ASP A 260 -24.13 10.16 28.76
N VAL A 261 -24.60 9.81 27.56
CA VAL A 261 -25.05 10.78 26.54
C VAL A 261 -26.25 10.21 25.78
N ASN A 262 -27.35 10.96 25.72
CA ASN A 262 -28.57 10.59 24.97
C ASN A 262 -29.07 9.16 25.25
N GLY A 263 -29.07 8.76 26.53
CA GLY A 263 -29.50 7.41 26.96
C GLY A 263 -28.50 6.29 26.66
N GLY A 264 -27.36 6.59 26.03
CA GLY A 264 -26.28 5.66 25.74
C GLY A 264 -24.96 6.06 26.43
N LYS A 265 -23.86 5.46 25.97
CA LYS A 265 -22.50 5.70 26.51
C LYS A 265 -21.52 6.13 25.43
N ARG A 266 -20.57 6.99 25.78
CA ARG A 266 -19.57 7.57 24.86
C ARG A 266 -18.18 7.49 25.46
N VAL A 267 -17.18 7.15 24.65
CA VAL A 267 -15.76 7.15 25.05
C VAL A 267 -14.85 7.53 23.89
N ILE A 268 -13.83 8.34 24.15
CA ILE A 268 -12.77 8.65 23.19
C ILE A 268 -11.45 8.14 23.77
N TYR A 269 -10.73 7.30 23.04
CA TYR A 269 -9.38 6.85 23.36
C TYR A 269 -8.35 7.61 22.50
N GLU A 270 -7.21 7.98 23.07
CA GLU A 270 -6.16 8.71 22.34
C GLU A 270 -4.78 8.07 22.47
N PRO A 271 -4.50 6.97 21.74
CA PRO A 271 -3.20 6.33 21.77
C PRO A 271 -2.11 7.21 21.12
N ASN A 272 -0.85 7.04 21.57
CA ASN A 272 0.31 7.68 20.96
C ASN A 272 0.72 6.94 19.67
N GLU A 273 -0.11 7.05 18.65
CA GLU A 273 -0.01 6.29 17.40
C GLU A 273 -0.25 7.20 16.19
N THR A 274 0.34 6.82 15.06
CA THR A 274 0.00 7.38 13.75
C THR A 274 -1.22 6.67 13.17
N HIS A 275 -1.80 7.24 12.12
CA HIS A 275 -2.97 6.72 11.44
C HIS A 275 -2.80 5.25 10.99
N PRO A 276 -1.75 4.84 10.23
CA PRO A 276 -1.59 3.45 9.83
C PRO A 276 -1.21 2.52 10.99
N TRP A 277 -0.65 3.04 12.10
CA TRP A 277 -0.26 2.22 13.26
C TRP A 277 -1.50 1.69 13.99
N ASN A 278 -2.64 2.39 13.99
CA ASN A 278 -3.86 1.91 14.65
C ASN A 278 -4.30 0.50 14.20
N HIS A 279 -4.05 0.11 12.94
CA HIS A 279 -4.37 -1.23 12.43
C HIS A 279 -3.60 -2.36 13.11
N PHE A 280 -2.37 -2.08 13.54
CA PHE A 280 -1.42 -3.07 14.05
C PHE A 280 -0.91 -2.65 15.44
N SER A 281 -1.82 -2.20 16.30
CA SER A 281 -1.47 -1.75 17.64
C SER A 281 -2.08 -2.63 18.73
N LYS A 282 -1.22 -3.14 19.60
CA LYS A 282 -1.63 -3.83 20.82
C LYS A 282 -2.49 -2.92 21.72
N THR A 283 -2.22 -1.61 21.73
CA THR A 283 -2.96 -0.64 22.54
C THR A 283 -4.36 -0.41 21.97
N SER A 284 -4.45 -0.09 20.67
CA SER A 284 -5.74 0.14 20.01
C SER A 284 -6.63 -1.12 19.99
N THR A 285 -6.05 -2.30 19.76
CA THR A 285 -6.77 -3.58 19.92
C THR A 285 -7.18 -3.83 21.37
N GLY A 286 -6.36 -3.42 22.35
CA GLY A 286 -6.71 -3.48 23.76
C GLY A 286 -7.93 -2.62 24.10
N TYR A 287 -7.99 -1.39 23.57
CA TYR A 287 -9.16 -0.53 23.71
C TYR A 287 -10.40 -1.12 23.06
N ALA A 288 -10.27 -1.77 21.89
CA ALA A 288 -11.40 -2.46 21.26
C ALA A 288 -11.92 -3.63 22.13
N ILE A 289 -11.03 -4.47 22.68
CA ILE A 289 -11.40 -5.56 23.59
C ILE A 289 -12.16 -5.02 24.82
N ASP A 290 -11.60 -4.00 25.48
CA ASP A 290 -12.21 -3.38 26.66
C ASP A 290 -13.55 -2.73 26.32
N PHE A 291 -13.63 -1.99 25.21
CA PHE A 291 -14.85 -1.38 24.71
C PHE A 291 -15.96 -2.41 24.49
N TYR A 292 -15.69 -3.48 23.73
CA TYR A 292 -16.72 -4.47 23.42
C TYR A 292 -17.15 -5.29 24.62
N SER A 293 -16.23 -5.56 25.57
CA SER A 293 -16.60 -6.22 26.82
C SER A 293 -17.61 -5.41 27.63
N LYS A 294 -17.51 -4.07 27.58
CA LYS A 294 -18.44 -3.16 28.26
C LYS A 294 -19.71 -2.92 27.46
N ALA A 295 -19.61 -2.80 26.14
CA ALA A 295 -20.76 -2.59 25.27
C ALA A 295 -21.72 -3.79 25.32
N PHE A 296 -21.18 -5.01 25.28
CA PHE A 296 -21.96 -6.26 25.25
C PHE A 296 -22.06 -6.96 26.62
N ALA A 297 -21.94 -6.21 27.73
CA ALA A 297 -21.93 -6.79 29.08
C ALA A 297 -23.18 -7.64 29.37
N ASP A 298 -24.35 -7.18 28.90
CA ASP A 298 -25.64 -7.86 29.08
C ASP A 298 -25.76 -9.15 28.24
N TYR A 299 -24.81 -9.39 27.32
CA TYR A 299 -24.75 -10.59 26.48
C TYR A 299 -23.52 -11.47 26.80
N SER A 300 -22.84 -11.21 27.92
CA SER A 300 -21.59 -11.89 28.30
C SER A 300 -21.71 -13.41 28.45
N ASP A 301 -22.90 -13.94 28.78
CA ASP A 301 -23.16 -15.38 28.84
C ASP A 301 -22.98 -16.10 27.49
N THR A 302 -23.04 -15.35 26.38
CA THR A 302 -22.80 -15.86 25.03
C THR A 302 -21.35 -15.66 24.56
N LEU A 303 -20.46 -15.16 25.42
CA LEU A 303 -19.09 -14.81 25.07
C LEU A 303 -18.06 -15.62 25.88
N ASN A 304 -16.86 -15.73 25.32
CA ASN A 304 -15.76 -16.47 25.94
C ASN A 304 -14.87 -15.53 26.75
N ASP A 305 -14.66 -15.83 28.03
CA ASP A 305 -13.64 -15.17 28.84
C ASP A 305 -12.23 -15.60 28.39
N THR A 306 -11.52 -14.71 27.70
CA THR A 306 -10.16 -14.97 27.21
C THR A 306 -9.22 -13.80 27.48
N SER A 307 -8.10 -14.13 28.12
CA SER A 307 -7.04 -13.16 28.40
C SER A 307 -6.06 -12.99 27.23
N GLY A 308 -5.49 -11.79 27.10
CA GLY A 308 -4.38 -11.52 26.19
C GLY A 308 -4.75 -11.38 24.71
N GLN A 309 -3.74 -11.01 23.92
CA GLN A 309 -3.84 -10.83 22.47
C GLN A 309 -2.93 -11.82 21.74
N SER A 310 -3.36 -12.29 20.59
CA SER A 310 -2.71 -13.29 19.74
C SER A 310 -2.62 -12.91 18.27
N TRP A 311 -3.35 -11.89 17.80
CA TRP A 311 -3.33 -11.45 16.40
C TRP A 311 -1.91 -11.15 15.87
N MET A 312 -1.00 -10.62 16.70
CA MET A 312 0.38 -10.34 16.28
C MET A 312 1.12 -11.59 15.79
N TYR A 313 0.79 -12.77 16.33
CA TYR A 313 1.43 -14.01 15.89
C TYR A 313 1.00 -14.37 14.46
N LYS A 314 -0.25 -14.10 14.07
CA LYS A 314 -0.69 -14.22 12.67
C LYS A 314 0.19 -13.35 11.77
N GLU A 315 0.43 -12.09 12.13
CA GLU A 315 1.33 -11.19 11.39
C GLU A 315 2.76 -11.73 11.27
N TRP A 316 3.36 -12.20 12.37
CA TRP A 316 4.73 -12.74 12.33
C TRP A 316 4.85 -13.98 11.44
N PHE A 317 3.87 -14.87 11.48
CA PHE A 317 3.87 -16.07 10.66
C PHE A 317 3.53 -15.78 9.19
N SER A 318 2.63 -14.85 8.91
CA SER A 318 2.39 -14.30 7.56
C SER A 318 3.67 -13.65 7.00
N PHE A 319 4.49 -13.02 7.84
CA PHE A 319 5.77 -12.43 7.42
C PHE A 319 6.78 -13.50 7.03
N VAL A 320 6.86 -14.61 7.78
CA VAL A 320 7.69 -15.77 7.42
C VAL A 320 7.28 -16.30 6.04
N ALA A 321 5.97 -16.43 5.78
CA ALA A 321 5.48 -16.85 4.48
C ALA A 321 5.82 -15.83 3.37
N LEU A 322 5.73 -14.53 3.65
CA LEU A 322 6.12 -13.46 2.73
C LEU A 322 7.60 -13.52 2.33
N VAL A 323 8.49 -13.78 3.29
CA VAL A 323 9.92 -14.01 3.00
C VAL A 323 10.10 -15.24 2.10
N GLY A 324 9.39 -16.34 2.41
CA GLY A 324 9.38 -17.54 1.58
C GLY A 324 8.92 -17.28 0.14
N PHE A 325 7.85 -16.48 -0.02
CA PHE A 325 7.27 -16.10 -1.30
C PHE A 325 8.23 -15.29 -2.16
N PHE A 326 8.86 -14.23 -1.64
CA PHE A 326 9.83 -13.49 -2.43
C PHE A 326 11.09 -14.31 -2.73
N LEU A 327 11.53 -15.16 -1.78
CA LEU A 327 12.66 -16.04 -2.00
C LEU A 327 12.41 -17.05 -3.12
N LEU A 328 11.17 -17.53 -3.28
CA LEU A 328 10.75 -18.55 -4.24
C LEU A 328 11.10 -18.21 -5.70
N PHE A 329 11.06 -16.94 -6.07
CA PHE A 329 11.36 -16.51 -7.45
C PHE A 329 12.80 -16.80 -7.86
N VAL A 330 13.73 -16.77 -6.90
CA VAL A 330 15.14 -17.05 -7.15
C VAL A 330 15.35 -18.47 -7.69
N PRO A 331 14.97 -19.56 -6.98
CA PRO A 331 15.12 -20.91 -7.50
C PRO A 331 14.18 -21.21 -8.67
N LEU A 332 12.93 -20.69 -8.70
CA LEU A 332 12.01 -20.94 -9.81
C LEU A 332 12.58 -20.47 -11.16
N ILE A 333 12.95 -19.20 -11.28
CA ILE A 333 13.53 -18.65 -12.51
C ILE A 333 14.82 -19.37 -12.88
N SER A 334 15.59 -19.81 -11.88
CA SER A 334 16.83 -20.56 -12.11
C SER A 334 16.60 -21.95 -12.69
N LEU A 335 15.53 -22.63 -12.29
CA LEU A 335 15.13 -23.93 -12.83
C LEU A 335 14.48 -23.77 -14.20
N LEU A 336 13.54 -22.83 -14.36
CA LEU A 336 12.90 -22.50 -15.63
C LEU A 336 13.93 -22.13 -16.71
N SER A 337 15.00 -21.40 -16.35
CA SER A 337 16.11 -21.07 -17.26
C SER A 337 16.92 -22.27 -17.78
N ARG A 338 16.57 -23.50 -17.41
CA ARG A 338 17.16 -24.73 -17.97
C ARG A 338 16.30 -25.37 -19.05
N LEU A 339 15.02 -25.02 -19.12
CA LEU A 339 14.10 -25.56 -20.10
C LEU A 339 14.46 -25.11 -21.53
N PRO A 340 14.07 -25.89 -22.56
CA PRO A 340 14.15 -25.45 -23.94
C PRO A 340 13.49 -24.07 -24.12
N PHE A 341 13.96 -23.29 -25.08
CA PHE A 341 13.61 -21.87 -25.28
C PHE A 341 13.95 -20.93 -24.09
N LEU A 342 13.63 -21.27 -22.84
CA LEU A 342 13.88 -20.42 -21.67
C LEU A 342 15.36 -20.33 -21.28
N LYS A 343 16.22 -21.26 -21.69
CA LYS A 343 17.68 -21.10 -21.54
C LYS A 343 18.26 -19.84 -22.18
N ASN A 344 17.55 -19.24 -23.15
CA ASN A 344 17.94 -17.99 -23.80
C ASN A 344 17.82 -16.77 -22.89
N VAL A 345 17.30 -16.88 -21.65
CA VAL A 345 17.39 -15.78 -20.68
C VAL A 345 18.83 -15.45 -20.30
N ARG A 346 19.77 -16.39 -20.47
CA ARG A 346 21.19 -16.19 -20.20
C ARG A 346 21.87 -15.57 -21.42
N THR A 347 22.45 -14.39 -21.22
CA THR A 347 23.21 -13.66 -22.22
C THR A 347 24.69 -13.59 -21.82
N LYS A 348 25.55 -13.22 -22.77
CA LYS A 348 26.94 -12.91 -22.45
C LYS A 348 26.97 -11.72 -21.49
N PHE A 349 27.71 -11.85 -20.39
CA PHE A 349 27.93 -10.71 -19.49
C PHE A 349 28.62 -9.58 -20.26
N PRO A 350 28.18 -8.32 -20.08
CA PRO A 350 28.92 -7.19 -20.63
C PRO A 350 30.34 -7.18 -20.09
N GLU A 351 31.30 -6.75 -20.90
CA GLU A 351 32.67 -6.61 -20.41
C GLU A 351 32.72 -5.56 -19.30
N PRO A 352 33.45 -5.82 -18.19
CA PRO A 352 33.58 -4.85 -17.12
C PRO A 352 34.10 -3.53 -17.66
N LEU A 353 33.42 -2.44 -17.34
CA LEU A 353 33.90 -1.12 -17.70
C LEU A 353 35.21 -0.81 -16.96
N PRO A 354 36.19 -0.15 -17.61
CA PRO A 354 37.35 0.38 -16.90
C PRO A 354 36.90 1.27 -15.74
N GLY A 355 37.57 1.14 -14.60
CA GLY A 355 37.36 2.04 -13.47
C GLY A 355 37.71 3.48 -13.87
N PRO A 356 37.07 4.50 -13.26
CA PRO A 356 37.39 5.89 -13.56
C PRO A 356 38.86 6.21 -13.24
N THR A 357 39.59 6.69 -14.25
CA THR A 357 41.04 6.91 -14.17
C THR A 357 41.39 8.31 -13.66
N SER A 358 40.54 9.31 -13.89
CA SER A 358 40.73 10.69 -13.43
C SER A 358 39.95 11.00 -12.14
N ASN A 359 40.44 11.97 -11.36
CA ASN A 359 39.71 12.47 -10.18
C ASN A 359 38.35 13.06 -10.56
N GLY A 360 38.24 13.73 -11.72
CA GLY A 360 36.97 14.24 -12.23
C GLY A 360 35.95 13.13 -12.53
N ALA A 361 36.38 12.04 -13.17
CA ALA A 361 35.50 10.89 -13.45
C ALA A 361 35.06 10.16 -12.18
N LYS A 362 35.92 10.10 -11.15
CA LYS A 362 35.58 9.56 -9.82
C LYS A 362 34.52 10.40 -9.13
N VAL A 363 34.69 11.73 -9.13
CA VAL A 363 33.72 12.68 -8.55
C VAL A 363 32.39 12.63 -9.29
N ALA A 364 32.41 12.63 -10.64
CA ALA A 364 31.19 12.53 -11.44
C ALA A 364 30.40 11.23 -11.17
N GLY A 365 31.10 10.09 -11.03
CA GLY A 365 30.47 8.83 -10.65
C GLY A 365 29.85 8.86 -9.25
N LEU A 366 30.52 9.51 -8.27
CA LEU A 366 29.97 9.67 -6.93
C LEU A 366 28.73 10.56 -6.93
N ILE A 367 28.76 11.69 -7.64
CA ILE A 367 27.61 12.60 -7.79
C ILE A 367 26.42 11.85 -8.37
N LEU A 368 26.64 11.02 -9.40
CA LEU A 368 25.56 10.25 -10.01
C LEU A 368 24.93 9.24 -9.06
N VAL A 369 25.74 8.57 -8.23
CA VAL A 369 25.24 7.64 -7.20
C VAL A 369 24.46 8.39 -6.11
N VAL A 370 24.96 9.53 -5.65
CA VAL A 370 24.31 10.32 -4.59
C VAL A 370 23.01 10.92 -5.11
N ILE A 371 23.03 11.62 -6.24
CA ILE A 371 21.82 12.20 -6.83
C ILE A 371 20.84 11.09 -7.22
N GLY A 372 21.30 10.01 -7.86
CA GLY A 372 20.43 8.89 -8.23
C GLY A 372 19.78 8.19 -7.02
N GLY A 373 20.45 8.17 -5.87
CA GLY A 373 19.88 7.65 -4.62
C GLY A 373 18.95 8.61 -3.89
N LEU A 374 19.18 9.92 -3.98
CA LEU A 374 18.40 10.94 -3.27
C LEU A 374 17.21 11.46 -4.09
N PHE A 375 17.33 11.53 -5.42
CA PHE A 375 16.32 12.05 -6.32
C PHE A 375 14.93 11.42 -6.15
N PRO A 376 14.79 10.09 -5.94
CA PRO A 376 13.49 9.47 -5.68
C PRO A 376 12.70 10.13 -4.53
N ALA A 377 13.35 10.79 -3.57
CA ALA A 377 12.68 11.45 -2.45
C ALA A 377 12.69 12.97 -2.47
N LEU A 378 13.73 13.61 -3.02
CA LEU A 378 13.88 15.08 -3.01
C LEU A 378 12.65 15.81 -3.58
N PHE A 379 11.98 15.19 -4.56
CA PHE A 379 10.79 15.74 -5.21
C PHE A 379 9.57 14.83 -5.06
N PHE A 380 9.53 13.98 -4.02
CA PHE A 380 8.40 13.06 -3.84
C PHE A 380 7.09 13.82 -3.63
N SER A 381 7.04 14.81 -2.74
CA SER A 381 5.85 15.66 -2.54
C SER A 381 5.43 16.39 -3.82
N ALA A 382 6.40 16.93 -4.58
CA ALA A 382 6.12 17.60 -5.85
C ALA A 382 5.49 16.64 -6.88
N LEU A 383 6.09 15.47 -7.05
CA LEU A 383 5.69 14.52 -8.10
C LEU A 383 4.45 13.72 -7.71
N TYR A 384 4.35 13.27 -6.47
CA TYR A 384 3.21 12.50 -5.97
C TYR A 384 2.02 13.41 -5.64
N SER A 385 2.23 14.41 -4.79
CA SER A 385 1.15 15.23 -4.22
C SER A 385 0.86 16.49 -5.03
N GLY A 386 1.75 16.86 -5.95
CA GLY A 386 1.57 18.07 -6.75
C GLY A 386 1.96 19.36 -6.03
N ASP A 387 2.88 19.29 -5.05
CA ASP A 387 3.40 20.50 -4.38
C ASP A 387 3.79 21.57 -5.41
N VAL A 388 3.13 22.72 -5.32
CA VAL A 388 3.19 23.78 -6.33
C VAL A 388 4.60 24.34 -6.45
N SER A 389 5.29 24.49 -5.32
CA SER A 389 6.64 25.05 -5.24
C SER A 389 7.65 24.12 -5.90
N GLY A 390 7.64 22.84 -5.52
CA GLY A 390 8.50 21.81 -6.09
C GLY A 390 8.23 21.58 -7.58
N MET A 391 6.96 21.54 -7.99
CA MET A 391 6.59 21.42 -9.40
C MET A 391 7.03 22.63 -10.23
N ARG A 392 6.94 23.85 -9.68
CA ARG A 392 7.49 25.05 -10.32
C ARG A 392 9.00 24.95 -10.50
N LEU A 393 9.72 24.55 -9.46
CA LEU A 393 11.17 24.37 -9.50
C LEU A 393 11.58 23.31 -10.54
N LEU A 394 10.92 22.15 -10.55
CA LEU A 394 11.18 21.09 -11.54
C LEU A 394 10.96 21.58 -12.99
N ARG A 395 9.89 22.35 -13.24
CA ARG A 395 9.64 22.93 -14.56
C ARG A 395 10.72 23.94 -14.94
N GLN A 396 11.17 24.78 -14.01
CA GLN A 396 12.27 25.73 -14.25
C GLN A 396 13.58 25.02 -14.56
N ILE A 397 13.93 23.98 -13.80
CA ILE A 397 15.10 23.13 -14.07
C ILE A 397 14.99 22.54 -15.48
N SER A 398 13.83 22.00 -15.84
CA SER A 398 13.59 21.44 -17.18
C SER A 398 13.75 22.48 -18.29
N MET A 399 13.26 23.71 -18.10
CA MET A 399 13.42 24.81 -19.06
C MET A 399 14.89 25.24 -19.22
N VAL A 400 15.65 25.29 -18.12
CA VAL A 400 17.09 25.55 -18.17
C VAL A 400 17.81 24.45 -18.93
N LEU A 401 17.49 23.18 -18.69
CA LEU A 401 18.06 22.05 -19.43
C LEU A 401 17.73 22.11 -20.93
N ILE A 402 16.50 22.51 -21.29
CA ILE A 402 16.11 22.75 -22.69
C ILE A 402 17.00 23.84 -23.31
N ALA A 403 17.13 24.99 -22.65
CA ALA A 403 17.94 26.11 -23.15
C ALA A 403 19.41 25.72 -23.32
N LEU A 404 20.01 25.10 -22.30
CA LEU A 404 21.41 24.63 -22.35
C LEU A 404 21.62 23.57 -23.44
N SER A 405 20.69 22.63 -23.60
CA SER A 405 20.77 21.61 -24.64
C SER A 405 20.63 22.23 -26.04
N ALA A 406 19.73 23.21 -26.22
CA ALA A 406 19.57 23.93 -27.48
C ALA A 406 20.84 24.72 -27.85
N ILE A 407 21.46 25.41 -26.90
CA ILE A 407 22.76 26.07 -27.08
C ILE A 407 23.82 25.04 -27.47
N GLY A 408 23.84 23.87 -26.80
CA GLY A 408 24.74 22.76 -27.13
C GLY A 408 24.55 22.24 -28.55
N VAL A 409 23.31 22.14 -29.04
CA VAL A 409 23.00 21.76 -30.43
C VAL A 409 23.54 22.80 -31.41
N ILE A 410 23.29 24.09 -31.17
CA ILE A 410 23.78 25.18 -32.02
C ILE A 410 25.31 25.20 -32.05
N ALA A 411 25.96 25.12 -30.90
CA ALA A 411 27.41 25.11 -30.79
C ALA A 411 28.03 23.89 -31.50
N SER A 412 27.38 22.72 -31.42
CA SER A 412 27.80 21.51 -32.15
C SER A 412 27.64 21.66 -33.66
N ALA A 413 26.55 22.26 -34.13
CA ALA A 413 26.34 22.56 -35.55
C ALA A 413 27.39 23.54 -36.10
N MET A 414 27.83 24.50 -35.27
CA MET A 414 28.93 25.42 -35.59
C MET A 414 30.32 24.79 -35.48
N LYS A 415 30.44 23.49 -35.20
CA LYS A 415 31.71 22.77 -34.95
C LYS A 415 32.56 23.38 -33.81
N LYS A 416 31.92 24.03 -32.84
CA LYS A 416 32.57 24.65 -31.68
C LYS A 416 32.70 23.71 -30.47
N THR A 417 32.29 22.45 -30.60
CA THR A 417 32.32 21.45 -29.52
C THR A 417 32.77 20.08 -30.04
N ASP A 418 33.14 19.18 -29.13
CA ASP A 418 33.54 17.82 -29.47
C ASP A 418 32.42 17.01 -30.14
N ARG A 419 32.80 16.03 -30.97
CA ARG A 419 31.85 15.17 -31.71
C ARG A 419 30.82 14.45 -30.82
N ASN A 420 31.15 14.19 -29.56
CA ASN A 420 30.22 13.59 -28.60
C ASN A 420 29.09 14.54 -28.19
N MET A 421 29.36 15.85 -28.10
CA MET A 421 28.36 16.86 -27.80
C MET A 421 27.32 17.00 -28.91
N GLY A 422 27.73 16.79 -30.17
CA GLY A 422 26.81 16.75 -31.31
C GLY A 422 25.77 15.63 -31.27
N VAL A 423 25.99 14.58 -30.47
CA VAL A 423 25.01 13.50 -30.23
C VAL A 423 24.28 13.69 -28.91
N LEU A 424 24.99 14.08 -27.86
CA LEU A 424 24.42 14.26 -26.53
C LEU A 424 23.39 15.40 -26.50
N ALA A 425 23.71 16.57 -27.07
CA ALA A 425 22.87 17.76 -26.95
C ALA A 425 21.48 17.59 -27.58
N PRO A 426 21.31 17.01 -28.80
CA PRO A 426 19.97 16.72 -29.34
C PRO A 426 19.16 15.75 -28.47
N ILE A 427 19.79 14.70 -27.94
CA ILE A 427 19.11 13.71 -27.08
C ILE A 427 18.63 14.39 -25.79
N MET A 428 19.50 15.16 -25.14
CA MET A 428 19.15 15.89 -23.92
C MET A 428 18.07 16.92 -24.17
N LEU A 429 18.07 17.60 -25.32
CA LEU A 429 17.01 18.54 -25.71
C LEU A 429 15.66 17.84 -25.78
N VAL A 430 15.57 16.72 -26.51
CA VAL A 430 14.33 15.95 -26.65
C VAL A 430 13.84 15.44 -25.30
N LEU A 431 14.72 14.83 -24.50
CA LEU A 431 14.35 14.32 -23.18
C LEU A 431 13.88 15.45 -22.26
N SER A 432 14.53 16.62 -22.30
CA SER A 432 14.16 17.76 -21.45
C SER A 432 12.82 18.37 -21.86
N ILE A 433 12.50 18.34 -23.17
CA ILE A 433 11.16 18.72 -23.66
C ILE A 433 10.12 17.70 -23.18
N ILE A 434 10.38 16.40 -23.32
CA ILE A 434 9.48 15.35 -22.84
C ILE A 434 9.23 15.52 -21.34
N GLN A 435 10.28 15.71 -20.54
CA GLN A 435 10.16 15.93 -19.11
C GLN A 435 9.31 17.18 -18.81
N TYR A 436 9.58 18.31 -19.46
CA TYR A 436 8.81 19.53 -19.26
C TYR A 436 7.32 19.36 -19.60
N VAL A 437 7.02 18.69 -20.71
CA VAL A 437 5.64 18.36 -21.11
C VAL A 437 4.99 17.48 -20.05
N PHE A 438 5.65 16.42 -19.62
CA PHE A 438 5.14 15.50 -18.61
C PHE A 438 4.85 16.24 -17.28
N LEU A 439 5.76 17.09 -16.83
CA LEU A 439 5.60 17.96 -15.66
C LEU A 439 4.45 18.97 -15.79
N ARG A 440 4.16 19.44 -17.00
CA ARG A 440 3.06 20.38 -17.26
C ARG A 440 1.70 19.68 -17.25
N TYR A 441 1.64 18.40 -17.61
CA TYR A 441 0.41 17.62 -17.70
C TYR A 441 0.13 16.74 -16.48
N GLN A 442 0.78 16.98 -15.34
CA GLN A 442 0.62 16.20 -14.10
C GLN A 442 -0.83 15.88 -13.76
N GLY A 443 -1.71 16.88 -13.71
CA GLY A 443 -3.12 16.68 -13.32
C GLY A 443 -3.83 15.66 -14.21
N LYS A 444 -3.66 15.75 -15.54
CA LYS A 444 -4.25 14.79 -16.49
C LYS A 444 -3.63 13.40 -16.43
N LEU A 445 -2.33 13.31 -16.10
CA LEU A 445 -1.58 12.05 -16.05
C LEU A 445 -1.78 11.29 -14.73
N THR A 446 -2.25 11.97 -13.69
CA THR A 446 -2.56 11.38 -12.37
C THR A 446 -4.06 11.18 -12.15
N GLU A 447 -4.90 11.71 -13.05
CA GLU A 447 -6.34 11.59 -13.01
C GLU A 447 -6.80 10.13 -13.00
N THR A 448 -7.83 9.88 -12.21
CA THR A 448 -8.46 8.56 -12.14
C THR A 448 -9.45 8.43 -13.30
N THR A 449 -9.21 7.46 -14.19
CA THR A 449 -10.00 7.26 -15.42
C THR A 449 -10.42 5.80 -15.54
N GLN A 450 -11.36 5.48 -16.44
CA GLN A 450 -11.74 4.08 -16.71
C GLN A 450 -10.54 3.23 -17.18
N PHE A 451 -9.56 3.87 -17.82
CA PHE A 451 -8.31 3.21 -18.17
C PHE A 451 -7.39 3.08 -16.94
N PHE A 452 -7.14 4.18 -16.23
CA PHE A 452 -6.31 4.21 -15.02
C PHE A 452 -7.14 4.41 -13.76
N GLY A 453 -7.82 3.34 -13.32
CA GLY A 453 -8.79 3.36 -12.24
C GLY A 453 -8.22 3.29 -10.81
N ALA A 454 -6.90 3.23 -10.64
CA ALA A 454 -6.28 3.15 -9.33
C ALA A 454 -5.73 4.52 -8.87
N PRO A 455 -6.47 5.27 -8.03
CA PRO A 455 -6.25 6.69 -7.75
C PRO A 455 -4.91 6.99 -7.09
N THR A 456 -4.37 6.08 -6.28
CA THR A 456 -3.06 6.25 -5.63
C THR A 456 -1.92 5.65 -6.41
N VAL A 457 -2.21 4.71 -7.32
CA VAL A 457 -1.20 4.13 -8.21
C VAL A 457 -0.84 5.10 -9.32
N ASN A 458 -1.78 5.95 -9.77
CA ASN A 458 -1.52 6.94 -10.82
C ASN A 458 -0.41 7.94 -10.40
N PRO A 459 -0.45 8.58 -9.21
CA PRO A 459 0.66 9.38 -8.69
C PRO A 459 1.96 8.60 -8.51
N ILE A 460 1.93 7.35 -8.01
CA ILE A 460 3.15 6.51 -7.90
C ILE A 460 3.76 6.30 -9.28
N LEU A 461 2.94 5.98 -10.28
CA LEU A 461 3.40 5.76 -11.64
C LEU A 461 3.99 7.03 -12.25
N TYR A 462 3.32 8.17 -12.06
CA TYR A 462 3.81 9.47 -12.51
C TYR A 462 5.16 9.83 -11.85
N TRP A 463 5.29 9.61 -10.55
CA TRP A 463 6.57 9.73 -9.83
C TRP A 463 7.63 8.81 -10.43
N ALA A 464 7.31 7.52 -10.62
CA ALA A 464 8.22 6.52 -11.14
C ALA A 464 8.73 6.86 -12.55
N ILE A 465 7.87 7.36 -13.44
CA ILE A 465 8.27 7.81 -14.78
C ILE A 465 9.22 9.02 -14.69
N ASN A 466 8.96 9.99 -13.82
CA ASN A 466 9.85 11.14 -13.65
C ASN A 466 11.23 10.73 -13.09
N VAL A 467 11.26 9.82 -12.12
CA VAL A 467 12.51 9.23 -11.61
C VAL A 467 13.26 8.51 -12.74
N ALA A 468 12.56 7.75 -13.58
CA ALA A 468 13.14 7.07 -14.73
C ALA A 468 13.72 8.07 -15.75
N LEU A 469 12.98 9.12 -16.10
CA LEU A 469 13.42 10.14 -17.06
C LEU A 469 14.69 10.84 -16.60
N ILE A 470 14.75 11.30 -15.35
CA ILE A 470 15.96 11.93 -14.79
C ILE A 470 17.12 10.95 -14.71
N THR A 471 16.86 9.72 -14.27
CA THR A 471 17.89 8.67 -14.22
C THR A 471 18.46 8.41 -15.62
N LEU A 472 17.61 8.32 -16.64
CA LEU A 472 18.02 8.14 -18.04
C LEU A 472 18.87 9.30 -18.54
N MET A 473 18.44 10.55 -18.30
CA MET A 473 19.20 11.75 -18.66
C MET A 473 20.60 11.74 -18.03
N MET A 474 20.68 11.43 -16.73
CA MET A 474 21.95 11.34 -16.01
C MET A 474 22.85 10.24 -16.57
N MET A 475 22.30 9.07 -16.87
CA MET A 475 23.05 7.96 -17.47
C MET A 475 23.57 8.28 -18.86
N ILE A 476 22.77 8.94 -19.69
CA ILE A 476 23.16 9.37 -21.05
C ILE A 476 24.26 10.42 -20.95
N GLY A 477 24.08 11.45 -20.12
CA GLY A 477 25.11 12.46 -19.86
C GLY A 477 26.42 11.83 -19.39
N TYR A 478 26.36 10.96 -18.38
CA TYR A 478 27.52 10.25 -17.87
C TYR A 478 28.20 9.36 -18.91
N HIS A 479 27.40 8.69 -19.77
CA HIS A 479 27.94 7.89 -20.87
C HIS A 479 28.76 8.74 -21.82
N TYR A 480 28.20 9.81 -22.37
CA TYR A 480 28.87 10.59 -23.41
C TYR A 480 30.01 11.47 -22.88
N ILE A 481 29.90 11.98 -21.65
CA ILE A 481 30.90 12.86 -21.04
C ILE A 481 32.08 12.07 -20.45
N SER A 482 31.82 10.95 -19.78
CA SER A 482 32.85 10.22 -19.04
C SER A 482 33.18 8.85 -19.63
N LYS A 483 32.18 8.02 -19.89
CA LYS A 483 32.43 6.59 -20.19
C LYS A 483 32.79 6.30 -21.65
N LYS A 484 32.21 7.03 -22.60
CA LYS A 484 32.49 6.85 -24.03
C LYS A 484 33.93 7.23 -24.39
N PRO A 485 34.52 8.31 -23.85
CA PRO A 485 35.96 8.56 -23.98
C PRO A 485 36.84 7.44 -23.39
N GLU A 486 36.37 6.74 -22.36
CA GLU A 486 37.03 5.56 -21.76
C GLU A 486 36.78 4.25 -22.56
N GLY A 487 36.16 4.33 -23.74
CA GLY A 487 35.92 3.17 -24.63
C GLY A 487 34.59 2.43 -24.39
N ALA A 488 33.73 2.91 -23.49
CA ALA A 488 32.42 2.29 -23.26
C ALA A 488 31.52 2.41 -24.50
N THR A 489 30.74 1.37 -24.76
CA THR A 489 29.68 1.37 -25.77
C THR A 489 28.33 1.07 -25.12
N ILE A 490 27.22 1.24 -25.84
CA ILE A 490 25.89 0.85 -25.34
C ILE A 490 25.84 -0.65 -24.98
N ALA A 491 26.62 -1.49 -25.69
CA ALA A 491 26.72 -2.92 -25.40
C ALA A 491 27.35 -3.19 -24.02
N SER A 492 28.21 -2.30 -23.52
CA SER A 492 28.83 -2.39 -22.20
C SER A 492 27.81 -2.31 -21.05
N TYR A 493 26.58 -1.89 -21.32
CA TYR A 493 25.51 -1.77 -20.31
C TYR A 493 24.53 -2.96 -20.33
N GLY A 494 24.72 -3.94 -21.22
CA GLY A 494 23.87 -5.13 -21.28
C GLY A 494 22.47 -4.90 -21.87
N VAL A 495 22.21 -3.71 -22.44
CA VAL A 495 20.95 -3.37 -23.12
C VAL A 495 20.78 -4.18 -24.41
N ARG A 496 21.88 -4.50 -25.10
CA ARG A 496 21.83 -5.21 -26.39
C ARG A 496 21.53 -6.70 -26.16
N ALA A 497 20.24 -7.06 -26.14
CA ALA A 497 19.77 -8.44 -26.09
C ALA A 497 19.11 -8.86 -27.43
N SER A 498 19.15 -10.15 -27.75
CA SER A 498 18.37 -10.67 -28.87
C SER A 498 16.89 -10.67 -28.53
N VAL A 499 16.01 -10.47 -29.52
CA VAL A 499 14.54 -10.55 -29.34
C VAL A 499 14.17 -11.86 -28.65
N LYS A 500 14.80 -12.96 -29.05
CA LYS A 500 14.64 -14.29 -28.43
C LYS A 500 14.93 -14.29 -26.92
N SER A 501 15.99 -13.61 -26.48
CA SER A 501 16.35 -13.49 -25.06
C SER A 501 15.35 -12.63 -24.28
N VAL A 502 14.88 -11.53 -24.88
CA VAL A 502 13.88 -10.65 -24.26
C VAL A 502 12.56 -11.40 -24.07
N VAL A 503 12.06 -12.06 -25.12
CA VAL A 503 10.83 -12.87 -25.05
C VAL A 503 10.98 -14.03 -24.06
N ALA A 504 12.10 -14.75 -24.09
CA ALA A 504 12.36 -15.81 -23.11
C ALA A 504 12.36 -15.29 -21.66
N SER A 505 12.81 -14.05 -21.43
CA SER A 505 12.80 -13.41 -20.11
C SER A 505 11.39 -13.12 -19.64
N LEU A 506 10.56 -12.54 -20.51
CA LEU A 506 9.15 -12.26 -20.23
C LEU A 506 8.38 -13.56 -19.93
N VAL A 507 8.50 -14.57 -20.80
CA VAL A 507 7.82 -15.87 -20.62
C VAL A 507 8.27 -16.56 -19.32
N THR A 508 9.56 -16.55 -19.02
CA THR A 508 10.09 -17.13 -17.77
C THR A 508 9.48 -16.45 -16.54
N VAL A 509 9.39 -15.12 -16.56
CA VAL A 509 8.80 -14.34 -15.47
C VAL A 509 7.31 -14.60 -15.34
N LEU A 510 6.55 -14.61 -16.44
CA LEU A 510 5.10 -14.87 -16.40
C LEU A 510 4.80 -16.25 -15.80
N ILE A 511 5.56 -17.29 -16.19
CA ILE A 511 5.42 -18.62 -15.59
C ILE A 511 5.78 -18.59 -14.10
N ALA A 512 6.87 -17.93 -13.70
CA ALA A 512 7.29 -17.88 -12.30
C ALA A 512 6.28 -17.13 -11.41
N VAL A 513 5.74 -16.00 -11.88
CA VAL A 513 4.68 -15.22 -11.20
C VAL A 513 3.39 -16.02 -11.14
N GLY A 514 2.99 -16.69 -12.23
CA GLY A 514 1.84 -17.58 -12.25
C GLY A 514 1.95 -18.71 -11.22
N ILE A 515 3.13 -19.35 -11.09
CA ILE A 515 3.37 -20.37 -10.06
C ILE A 515 3.30 -19.76 -8.65
N GLY A 516 3.94 -18.60 -8.44
CA GLY A 516 3.93 -17.93 -7.14
C GLY A 516 2.51 -17.60 -6.67
N TYR A 517 1.70 -17.00 -7.53
CA TYR A 517 0.29 -16.73 -7.22
C TYR A 517 -0.53 -18.03 -7.13
N GLY A 518 -0.27 -19.04 -7.96
CA GLY A 518 -0.92 -20.34 -7.82
C GLY A 518 -0.73 -20.96 -6.43
N ILE A 519 0.45 -20.81 -5.83
CA ILE A 519 0.72 -21.20 -4.45
C ILE A 519 -0.06 -20.32 -3.47
N LEU A 520 -0.11 -19.00 -3.68
CA LEU A 520 -0.90 -18.09 -2.84
C LEU A 520 -2.39 -18.45 -2.83
N TYR A 521 -3.01 -18.68 -3.98
CA TYR A 521 -4.41 -19.09 -4.07
C TYR A 521 -4.66 -20.46 -3.41
N LEU A 522 -3.70 -21.39 -3.50
CA LEU A 522 -3.78 -22.66 -2.78
C LEU A 522 -3.73 -22.46 -1.27
N ILE A 523 -2.82 -21.61 -0.79
CA ILE A 523 -2.70 -21.27 0.63
C ILE A 523 -3.96 -20.57 1.13
N ASP A 524 -4.47 -19.56 0.44
CA ASP A 524 -5.72 -18.89 0.82
C ASP A 524 -6.90 -19.87 0.81
N GLY A 525 -6.98 -20.73 -0.21
CA GLY A 525 -8.02 -21.75 -0.33
C GLY A 525 -8.07 -22.72 0.85
N ILE A 526 -6.90 -23.17 1.34
CA ILE A 526 -6.79 -24.17 2.42
C ILE A 526 -6.78 -23.52 3.81
N PHE A 527 -6.02 -22.43 3.97
CA PHE A 527 -5.65 -21.87 5.26
C PHE A 527 -6.29 -20.51 5.55
N LYS A 528 -6.91 -19.87 4.55
CA LYS A 528 -7.58 -18.56 4.65
C LYS A 528 -6.66 -17.47 5.19
N VAL A 529 -5.41 -17.50 4.73
CA VAL A 529 -4.38 -16.53 5.07
C VAL A 529 -3.60 -16.15 3.82
N ASP A 530 -3.01 -14.97 3.88
CA ASP A 530 -2.15 -14.43 2.85
C ASP A 530 -0.72 -14.18 3.38
N PHE A 531 0.13 -13.63 2.52
CA PHE A 531 1.51 -13.33 2.86
C PHE A 531 1.65 -11.85 3.16
N ARG A 532 1.89 -11.48 4.41
CA ARG A 532 1.92 -10.06 4.81
C ARG A 532 2.82 -9.76 5.99
N ILE A 533 3.17 -8.49 6.08
CA ILE A 533 3.57 -7.83 7.33
C ILE A 533 3.03 -6.41 7.28
N TRP A 534 2.08 -6.11 8.17
CA TRP A 534 1.47 -4.81 8.26
C TRP A 534 0.90 -4.33 6.91
N THR A 535 1.38 -3.19 6.39
CA THR A 535 0.92 -2.59 5.12
C THR A 535 1.46 -3.29 3.87
N VAL A 536 2.40 -4.24 4.00
CA VAL A 536 2.97 -4.96 2.85
C VAL A 536 2.32 -6.34 2.77
N ALA A 537 1.46 -6.54 1.77
CA ALA A 537 0.74 -7.80 1.59
C ALA A 537 0.81 -8.30 0.15
N VAL A 538 0.89 -9.62 0.00
CA VAL A 538 0.67 -10.36 -1.24
C VAL A 538 -0.56 -11.25 -0.99
N LYS A 539 -1.68 -10.83 -1.56
CA LYS A 539 -2.99 -11.46 -1.39
C LYS A 539 -3.61 -11.87 -2.71
N THR A 540 -4.65 -12.69 -2.62
CA THR A 540 -5.51 -13.06 -3.75
C THR A 540 -6.24 -11.83 -4.30
N PHE A 541 -6.74 -11.94 -5.52
CA PHE A 541 -7.39 -10.84 -6.22
C PHE A 541 -8.42 -11.37 -7.23
N GLU A 542 -9.20 -10.46 -7.80
CA GLU A 542 -10.18 -10.77 -8.85
C GLU A 542 -9.67 -10.47 -10.26
N GLY A 543 -10.31 -11.03 -11.28
CA GLY A 543 -9.87 -10.93 -12.70
C GLY A 543 -9.67 -9.48 -13.20
N HIS A 544 -10.40 -8.50 -12.66
CA HIS A 544 -10.24 -7.09 -12.99
C HIS A 544 -8.84 -6.53 -12.67
N HIS A 545 -8.14 -7.10 -11.68
CA HIS A 545 -6.77 -6.75 -11.34
C HIS A 545 -5.77 -7.17 -12.42
N LEU A 546 -6.02 -8.27 -13.14
CA LEU A 546 -5.18 -8.68 -14.27
C LEU A 546 -5.31 -7.71 -15.45
N PHE A 547 -6.52 -7.19 -15.69
CA PHE A 547 -6.70 -6.13 -16.68
C PHE A 547 -6.00 -4.84 -16.26
N ALA A 548 -6.06 -4.44 -14.98
CA ALA A 548 -5.29 -3.32 -14.47
C ALA A 548 -3.78 -3.55 -14.65
N LEU A 549 -3.26 -4.73 -14.32
CA LEU A 549 -1.85 -5.08 -14.54
C LEU A 549 -1.43 -4.82 -16.00
N LEU A 550 -2.22 -5.23 -16.99
CA LEU A 550 -1.89 -5.01 -18.40
C LEU A 550 -1.82 -3.53 -18.78
N LYS A 551 -2.60 -2.66 -18.13
CA LYS A 551 -2.60 -1.22 -18.35
C LYS A 551 -1.41 -0.52 -17.67
N TYR A 552 -1.07 -0.91 -16.43
CA TYR A 552 -0.01 -0.26 -15.64
C TYR A 552 1.40 -0.82 -15.90
N ALA A 553 1.53 -2.13 -16.16
CA ALA A 553 2.82 -2.80 -16.29
C ALA A 553 3.75 -2.20 -17.37
N PRO A 554 3.29 -1.84 -18.59
CA PRO A 554 4.17 -1.25 -19.60
C PRO A 554 4.83 0.05 -19.14
N LEU A 555 4.14 0.84 -18.31
CA LEU A 555 4.63 2.11 -17.81
C LEU A 555 5.56 1.92 -16.61
N PHE A 556 5.24 1.02 -15.68
CA PHE A 556 6.16 0.64 -14.61
C PHE A 556 7.42 -0.08 -15.10
N PHE A 557 7.36 -0.77 -16.25
CA PHE A 557 8.54 -1.34 -16.90
C PHE A 557 9.59 -0.27 -17.19
N ILE A 558 9.19 0.93 -17.62
CA ILE A 558 10.12 2.03 -17.87
C ILE A 558 10.95 2.33 -16.62
N TYR A 559 10.30 2.43 -15.46
CA TYR A 559 10.97 2.66 -14.18
C TYR A 559 11.92 1.52 -13.80
N TYR A 560 11.43 0.29 -13.71
CA TYR A 560 12.24 -0.84 -13.26
C TYR A 560 13.41 -1.15 -14.21
N PHE A 561 13.21 -0.94 -15.51
CA PHE A 561 14.24 -1.10 -16.51
C PHE A 561 15.31 -0.02 -16.40
N ILE A 562 14.94 1.26 -16.38
CA ILE A 562 15.90 2.37 -16.36
C ILE A 562 16.67 2.43 -15.04
N VAL A 563 15.99 2.36 -13.90
CA VAL A 563 16.66 2.39 -12.59
C VAL A 563 17.52 1.13 -12.41
N GLY A 564 17.05 -0.02 -12.89
CA GLY A 564 17.86 -1.24 -12.93
C GLY A 564 19.13 -1.12 -13.77
N LEU A 565 19.00 -0.54 -14.96
CA LEU A 565 20.13 -0.29 -15.84
C LEU A 565 21.13 0.67 -15.18
N SER A 566 20.65 1.73 -14.52
CA SER A 566 21.49 2.66 -13.75
C SER A 566 22.31 1.94 -12.68
N VAL A 567 21.66 1.09 -11.88
CA VAL A 567 22.35 0.28 -10.87
C VAL A 567 23.42 -0.59 -11.52
N ASN A 568 23.08 -1.29 -12.60
CA ASN A 568 24.03 -2.16 -13.30
C ASN A 568 25.23 -1.37 -13.85
N MET A 569 25.01 -0.18 -14.40
CA MET A 569 26.07 0.72 -14.86
C MET A 569 27.00 1.17 -13.73
N ASN A 570 26.44 1.58 -12.60
CA ASN A 570 27.20 2.09 -11.45
C ASN A 570 27.95 1.00 -10.67
N THR A 571 27.56 -0.26 -10.86
CA THR A 571 28.10 -1.40 -10.12
C THR A 571 28.77 -2.44 -11.01
N ALA A 572 29.13 -2.06 -12.25
CA ALA A 572 29.76 -2.93 -13.24
C ALA A 572 31.21 -3.33 -12.93
N THR A 573 31.85 -2.72 -11.92
CA THR A 573 33.24 -3.00 -11.54
C THR A 573 33.33 -4.04 -10.42
N THR A 574 34.46 -4.76 -10.34
CA THR A 574 34.71 -5.78 -9.30
C THR A 574 34.63 -5.24 -7.87
N LYS A 575 34.84 -3.92 -7.68
CA LYS A 575 34.66 -3.22 -6.39
C LYS A 575 33.26 -3.44 -5.78
N TYR A 576 32.25 -3.60 -6.63
CA TYR A 576 30.85 -3.76 -6.23
C TYR A 576 30.36 -5.21 -6.34
N ASP A 577 31.28 -6.17 -6.46
CA ASP A 577 30.95 -7.58 -6.31
C ASP A 577 30.47 -7.88 -4.88
N GLY A 578 29.52 -8.80 -4.74
CA GLY A 578 28.93 -9.15 -3.45
C GLY A 578 28.05 -8.06 -2.83
N PHE A 579 28.08 -7.97 -1.50
CA PHE A 579 27.15 -7.16 -0.70
C PHE A 579 27.18 -5.66 -1.02
N LYS A 580 28.36 -5.10 -1.31
CA LYS A 580 28.52 -3.66 -1.64
C LYS A 580 27.64 -3.24 -2.81
N GLY A 581 27.49 -4.09 -3.83
CA GLY A 581 26.62 -3.78 -4.95
C GLY A 581 25.13 -3.82 -4.61
N TYR A 582 24.71 -4.65 -3.66
CA TYR A 582 23.33 -4.65 -3.15
C TYR A 582 23.03 -3.39 -2.36
N VAL A 583 23.99 -2.88 -1.58
CA VAL A 583 23.86 -1.58 -0.88
C VAL A 583 23.63 -0.44 -1.88
N ILE A 584 24.42 -0.37 -2.95
CA ILE A 584 24.23 0.66 -3.99
C ILE A 584 22.90 0.49 -4.73
N SER A 585 22.49 -0.77 -4.99
CA SER A 585 21.19 -1.07 -5.59
C SER A 585 20.04 -0.58 -4.72
N ALA A 586 20.07 -0.90 -3.42
CA ALA A 586 19.08 -0.42 -2.46
C ALA A 586 19.09 1.12 -2.38
N LEU A 587 20.27 1.75 -2.33
CA LEU A 587 20.39 3.20 -2.30
C LEU A 587 19.66 3.89 -3.47
N HIS A 588 19.76 3.36 -4.69
CA HIS A 588 19.09 3.93 -5.88
C HIS A 588 17.57 3.74 -5.87
N PHE A 589 17.08 2.69 -5.23
CA PHE A 589 15.64 2.39 -5.16
C PHE A 589 14.96 3.11 -3.99
N ILE A 590 15.61 3.18 -2.82
CA ILE A 590 14.95 3.60 -1.56
C ILE A 590 15.75 4.57 -0.70
N GLY A 591 17.00 4.92 -1.07
CA GLY A 591 17.90 5.68 -0.20
C GLY A 591 17.30 7.01 0.26
N GLY A 592 16.83 7.83 -0.69
CA GLY A 592 16.13 9.07 -0.37
C GLY A 592 14.83 8.85 0.40
N LEU A 593 14.07 7.79 0.08
CA LEU A 593 12.75 7.55 0.69
C LEU A 593 12.86 7.21 2.18
N ILE A 594 13.94 6.53 2.59
CA ILE A 594 14.24 6.31 4.01
C ILE A 594 14.51 7.64 4.71
N LEU A 595 15.32 8.53 4.10
CA LEU A 595 15.62 9.84 4.67
C LEU A 595 14.36 10.71 4.79
N TYR A 596 13.47 10.63 3.80
CA TYR A 596 12.15 11.27 3.84
C TYR A 596 11.35 10.82 5.05
N LEU A 597 11.21 9.51 5.29
CA LEU A 597 10.47 8.98 6.43
C LEU A 597 11.09 9.38 7.78
N VAL A 598 12.43 9.34 7.88
CA VAL A 598 13.15 9.76 9.09
C VAL A 598 12.90 11.24 9.38
N TYR A 599 12.95 12.11 8.37
CA TYR A 599 12.67 13.53 8.53
C TYR A 599 11.19 13.79 8.87
N GLN A 600 10.27 13.13 8.16
CA GLN A 600 8.82 13.27 8.34
C GLN A 600 8.40 12.91 9.76
N TYR A 601 8.63 11.66 10.15
CA TYR A 601 8.15 11.11 11.41
C TYR A 601 9.08 11.42 12.59
N GLY A 602 10.38 11.61 12.34
CA GLY A 602 11.32 12.05 13.36
C GLY A 602 10.95 13.42 13.94
N LEU A 603 10.59 14.38 13.08
CA LEU A 603 10.07 15.68 13.55
C LEU A 603 8.69 15.54 14.19
N LEU A 604 7.77 14.76 13.60
CA LEU A 604 6.42 14.58 14.17
C LEU A 604 6.47 14.11 15.64
N PHE A 605 7.30 13.10 15.94
CA PHE A 605 7.39 12.56 17.29
C PHE A 605 8.20 13.42 18.27
N THR A 606 9.14 14.25 17.77
CA THR A 606 10.01 15.05 18.63
C THR A 606 9.49 16.46 18.88
N THR A 607 8.84 17.08 17.89
CA THR A 607 8.34 18.47 17.96
C THR A 607 6.81 18.56 17.95
N GLY A 608 6.11 17.50 17.56
CA GLY A 608 4.66 17.53 17.35
C GLY A 608 4.24 18.03 15.97
N THR A 609 5.18 18.27 15.06
CA THR A 609 4.89 18.70 13.67
C THR A 609 5.81 17.94 12.73
N ALA A 610 5.25 17.30 11.70
CA ALA A 610 6.05 16.52 10.76
C ALA A 610 6.98 17.39 9.90
N GLY A 611 7.98 16.76 9.29
CA GLY A 611 8.89 17.47 8.37
C GLY A 611 8.22 18.06 7.14
N TYR A 612 7.16 17.41 6.67
CA TYR A 612 6.23 17.84 5.62
C TYR A 612 4.79 17.75 6.16
N PRO A 613 4.31 18.79 6.86
CA PRO A 613 2.99 18.77 7.51
C PRO A 613 1.81 18.61 6.56
N SER A 614 1.98 18.95 5.29
CA SER A 614 0.97 18.80 4.23
C SER A 614 0.89 17.40 3.63
N GLU A 615 1.82 16.51 3.96
CA GLU A 615 2.01 15.22 3.31
C GLU A 615 1.45 14.08 4.17
N SER A 616 0.12 13.94 4.19
CA SER A 616 -0.57 12.88 4.93
C SER A 616 -0.52 11.54 4.19
N LEU A 617 -1.34 11.38 3.14
CA LEU A 617 -1.45 10.14 2.37
C LEU A 617 -0.14 9.73 1.70
N SER A 618 0.55 10.71 1.12
CA SER A 618 1.82 10.50 0.42
C SER A 618 2.89 9.90 1.34
N SER A 619 3.02 10.39 2.58
CA SER A 619 3.96 9.84 3.57
C SER A 619 3.63 8.39 3.93
N ILE A 620 2.35 8.08 4.12
CA ILE A 620 1.90 6.71 4.43
C ILE A 620 2.22 5.76 3.27
N ILE A 621 2.05 6.18 2.03
CA ILE A 621 2.42 5.39 0.85
C ILE A 621 3.90 5.03 0.86
N VAL A 622 4.78 5.94 1.30
CA VAL A 622 6.23 5.68 1.36
C VAL A 622 6.55 4.54 2.35
N ILE A 623 5.78 4.39 3.44
CA ILE A 623 5.95 3.28 4.41
C ILE A 623 5.84 1.92 3.71
N GLY A 624 4.83 1.72 2.86
CA GLY A 624 4.64 0.49 2.09
C GLY A 624 5.57 0.38 0.88
N LEU A 625 5.91 1.51 0.25
CA LEU A 625 6.73 1.55 -0.95
C LEU A 625 8.19 1.14 -0.70
N VAL A 626 8.78 1.56 0.41
CA VAL A 626 10.18 1.27 0.78
C VAL A 626 10.51 -0.24 0.81
N PRO A 627 9.81 -1.08 1.60
CA PRO A 627 10.10 -2.53 1.65
C PRO A 627 9.89 -3.22 0.30
N VAL A 628 8.87 -2.80 -0.46
CA VAL A 628 8.57 -3.35 -1.79
C VAL A 628 9.69 -3.02 -2.79
N LEU A 629 10.15 -1.77 -2.83
CA LEU A 629 11.26 -1.34 -3.67
C LEU A 629 12.62 -1.93 -3.22
N LEU A 630 12.79 -2.23 -1.94
CA LEU A 630 13.96 -2.96 -1.45
C LEU A 630 14.05 -4.35 -2.11
N VAL A 631 12.95 -5.10 -2.12
CA VAL A 631 12.87 -6.41 -2.79
C VAL A 631 13.12 -6.25 -4.29
N ALA A 632 12.50 -5.26 -4.92
CA ALA A 632 12.71 -4.97 -6.34
C ALA A 632 14.20 -4.70 -6.65
N SER A 633 14.90 -3.95 -5.80
CA SER A 633 16.33 -3.69 -5.93
C SER A 633 17.17 -4.97 -5.86
N ILE A 634 16.80 -5.90 -4.98
CA ILE A 634 17.49 -7.19 -4.82
C ILE A 634 17.29 -8.05 -6.06
N PHE A 635 16.05 -8.20 -6.54
CA PHE A 635 15.76 -8.99 -7.75
C PHE A 635 16.48 -8.44 -8.97
N ASN A 636 16.46 -7.12 -9.16
CA ASN A 636 17.07 -6.48 -10.31
C ASN A 636 18.56 -6.82 -10.41
N ARG A 637 19.28 -6.61 -9.31
CA ARG A 637 20.71 -6.92 -9.22
C ARG A 637 20.97 -8.43 -9.30
N TYR A 638 20.24 -9.23 -8.54
CA TYR A 638 20.48 -10.68 -8.44
C TYR A 638 20.34 -11.35 -9.81
N PHE A 639 19.24 -11.08 -10.52
CA PHE A 639 19.01 -11.71 -11.82
C PHE A 639 19.98 -11.22 -12.87
N TYR A 640 20.31 -9.92 -12.92
CA TYR A 640 21.34 -9.42 -13.82
C TYR A 640 22.69 -10.14 -13.60
N ARG A 641 23.15 -10.27 -12.35
CA ARG A 641 24.40 -10.98 -12.03
C ARG A 641 24.35 -12.48 -12.32
N LYS A 642 23.16 -13.06 -12.39
CA LYS A 642 22.97 -14.49 -12.65
C LYS A 642 22.84 -14.82 -14.13
N THR A 643 22.19 -13.97 -14.90
CA THR A 643 21.82 -14.22 -16.30
C THR A 643 22.62 -13.38 -17.29
N GLY A 644 23.25 -12.30 -16.85
CA GLY A 644 23.84 -11.28 -17.74
C GLY A 644 22.79 -10.41 -18.44
N ASN A 645 21.51 -10.61 -18.14
CA ASN A 645 20.38 -10.08 -18.88
C ASN A 645 19.57 -9.11 -18.00
N VAL A 646 19.56 -7.84 -18.41
CA VAL A 646 18.89 -6.74 -17.70
C VAL A 646 17.36 -6.87 -17.65
N TYR A 647 16.77 -7.64 -18.57
CA TYR A 647 15.31 -7.74 -18.72
C TYR A 647 14.66 -8.68 -17.69
N VAL A 648 15.37 -9.68 -17.16
CA VAL A 648 14.77 -10.67 -16.25
C VAL A 648 14.32 -10.01 -14.94
N GLY A 649 15.20 -9.23 -14.32
CA GLY A 649 14.87 -8.50 -13.09
C GLY A 649 13.85 -7.40 -13.31
N ALA A 650 13.96 -6.66 -14.43
CA ALA A 650 13.01 -5.63 -14.79
C ALA A 650 11.60 -6.20 -14.99
N PHE A 651 11.43 -7.24 -15.80
CA PHE A 651 10.13 -7.87 -16.01
C PHE A 651 9.56 -8.48 -14.72
N LEU A 652 10.38 -9.14 -13.90
CA LEU A 652 9.91 -9.68 -12.62
C LEU A 652 9.33 -8.59 -11.73
N ASN A 653 10.08 -7.50 -11.55
CA ASN A 653 9.62 -6.37 -10.76
C ASN A 653 8.36 -5.74 -11.35
N THR A 654 8.32 -5.54 -12.66
CA THR A 654 7.14 -5.00 -13.35
C THR A 654 5.91 -5.85 -13.09
N VAL A 655 5.95 -7.15 -13.39
CA VAL A 655 4.76 -7.99 -13.30
C VAL A 655 4.35 -8.20 -11.84
N LEU A 656 5.31 -8.59 -10.99
CA LEU A 656 5.01 -8.93 -9.61
C LEU A 656 4.61 -7.72 -8.78
N ILE A 657 5.40 -6.65 -8.83
CA ILE A 657 5.17 -5.50 -7.96
C ILE A 657 3.96 -4.69 -8.42
N THR A 658 3.73 -4.54 -9.73
CA THR A 658 2.50 -3.87 -10.20
C THR A 658 1.26 -4.65 -9.79
N LEU A 659 1.28 -5.99 -9.86
CA LEU A 659 0.15 -6.80 -9.42
C LEU A 659 -0.10 -6.69 -7.90
N ILE A 660 0.96 -6.73 -7.10
CA ILE A 660 0.89 -6.46 -5.65
C ILE A 660 0.29 -5.06 -5.40
N THR A 661 0.76 -4.04 -6.11
CA THR A 661 0.28 -2.66 -5.93
C THR A 661 -1.20 -2.52 -6.28
N VAL A 662 -1.66 -3.01 -7.43
CA VAL A 662 -3.07 -2.84 -7.83
C VAL A 662 -4.04 -3.69 -7.01
N ALA A 663 -3.59 -4.83 -6.46
CA ALA A 663 -4.42 -5.67 -5.59
C ALA A 663 -4.61 -5.07 -4.19
N ASN A 664 -3.66 -4.28 -3.70
CA ASN A 664 -3.66 -3.70 -2.36
C ASN A 664 -4.13 -2.24 -2.34
N THR A 665 -5.08 -1.87 -3.19
CA THR A 665 -5.62 -0.51 -3.25
C THR A 665 -7.04 -0.56 -3.78
N THR A 666 -7.78 0.54 -3.68
CA THR A 666 -9.00 0.73 -4.45
C THR A 666 -8.72 0.71 -5.95
N LEU A 667 -9.59 0.05 -6.70
CA LEU A 667 -9.51 -0.06 -8.15
C LEU A 667 -10.89 0.14 -8.76
N TYR A 668 -11.14 1.32 -9.31
CA TYR A 668 -12.42 1.61 -9.96
C TYR A 668 -12.50 0.90 -11.31
N THR A 669 -13.37 -0.10 -11.38
CA THR A 669 -13.55 -0.97 -12.56
C THR A 669 -14.46 -0.36 -13.62
N ILE A 670 -15.34 0.55 -13.23
CA ILE A 670 -16.29 1.30 -14.04
C ILE A 670 -16.29 2.73 -13.49
N LEU A 671 -16.06 3.74 -14.32
CA LEU A 671 -16.27 5.15 -13.97
C LEU A 671 -17.44 5.70 -14.77
#